data_AF-A0A1E4FYY5-F1
#
_entry.id   AF-A0A1E4FYY5-F1
#
_cell.length_a   1.000
_cell.length_b   1.000
_cell.length_c   1.000
_cell.angle_alpha   90.00
_cell.angle_beta   90.00
_cell.angle_gamma   90.00
#
_symmetry.space_group_name_H-M   'P 1'
#
loop_
_entity.id
_entity.type
_entity.pdbx_description
1 polymer ?
#
loop_
_entity_poly.entity_id
_entity_poly.type
_entity_poly.pdbx_seq_one_letter_code
_entity_poly.pdbx_strand_id
1 'polypeptide(L)'
;MGGTIAALAMTAPEMSADLARQARAGLDSHAISWARIHLDGRDAHLGGTVDSPARRDDAVSMLAAVPGIRHVVDGVTIAPLVSPYIINVEVEQGAISLSGSVPNSELYDSLRARPDISVADLAIRSGQPDEEAWRAGLDFALAQASLVETGTFQLSGLILDMSGRANSQRALGALQLALAERPESLSLGKIAVEPVRAAPYKWQAEFDGARIAISGHVPDEQLAERFRTADLSGLPVATGLSLASGAPDNFAELSRLLVEQLARLEHGSASIVDGVSRLSGAPPSVEVAQAVTEALSGSGSIVQLSPPRIGDYWMSVTRQEGGVLVFDGYAPDEATRAAFSGIADADVSFLKLGSGAPETYRSAVDFGLSLLDHMSEGRIALNGSALSVSGLAETSDDYRAIRSLLDTGVPQGVTLAASDLRAPRAAHYSFGLSRNDDGIVQLSGMLPSPEIERDVLAAAGPGAGSDVEYASGEPRNFTAAIDQARVFLPWLSVGQVAFDDGTWTISGTPASTIDKGAIETEFAIRGLAAAGWTLDLTEPGLPVAQAEEPVPTQPDDTASAAPEEQPAPVVPEEAPAPAAPEPASPPAQPQDASPSAPAQLALCRDRVAELSAHNAILFQSGAAIIADSANAELDLFAEALALCPEAIVHVEGHTDSDGDDQRNLALSVARAEAVVNALIERGVDFTRLYAIGYGESQPVADNATSDGKRQNRRIVVTVHDPDE
;
A
#
# COMPACT_ATOMS: atom_id res chain seq x y z
N MET A 1 -9.03 -34.07 121.94
CA MET A 1 -9.82 -33.83 120.72
C MET A 1 -9.01 -32.97 119.77
N GLY A 2 -8.21 -33.57 118.88
CA GLY A 2 -7.32 -32.83 117.98
C GLY A 2 -6.72 -33.63 116.82
N GLY A 3 -6.76 -34.97 116.87
CA GLY A 3 -6.19 -35.83 115.82
C GLY A 3 -7.11 -36.11 114.61
N THR A 4 -8.44 -36.02 114.76
CA THR A 4 -9.37 -36.42 113.68
C THR A 4 -9.70 -35.30 112.70
N ILE A 5 -9.52 -34.03 113.09
CA ILE A 5 -9.80 -32.88 112.21
C ILE A 5 -8.62 -32.61 111.25
N ALA A 6 -7.38 -32.93 111.66
CA ALA A 6 -6.20 -32.77 110.82
C ALA A 6 -6.13 -33.79 109.65
N ALA A 7 -6.61 -35.02 109.86
CA ALA A 7 -6.61 -36.05 108.80
C ALA A 7 -7.65 -35.78 107.69
N LEU A 8 -8.84 -35.26 108.02
CA LEU A 8 -9.85 -34.88 107.02
C LEU A 8 -9.47 -33.61 106.23
N ALA A 9 -8.70 -32.70 106.83
CA ALA A 9 -8.22 -31.50 106.15
C ALA A 9 -7.08 -31.80 105.15
N MET A 10 -6.36 -32.90 105.32
CA MET A 10 -5.25 -33.30 104.43
C MET A 10 -5.69 -34.22 103.26
N THR A 11 -6.84 -34.91 103.33
CA THR A 11 -7.33 -35.81 102.25
C THR A 11 -8.33 -35.18 101.28
N ALA A 12 -8.95 -34.05 101.66
CA ALA A 12 -9.91 -33.35 100.80
C ALA A 12 -9.33 -32.82 99.47
N PRO A 13 -8.08 -32.27 99.41
CA PRO A 13 -7.48 -31.83 98.16
C PRO A 13 -7.11 -32.99 97.22
N GLU A 14 -6.77 -34.16 97.77
CA GLU A 14 -6.38 -35.34 97.00
C GLU A 14 -7.60 -36.02 96.35
N MET A 15 -8.74 -36.08 97.06
CA MET A 15 -9.99 -36.65 96.52
C MET A 15 -10.62 -35.77 95.43
N SER A 16 -10.66 -34.45 95.62
CA SER A 16 -11.20 -33.53 94.60
C SER A 16 -10.33 -33.51 93.34
N ALA A 17 -9.00 -33.59 93.48
CA ALA A 17 -8.09 -33.71 92.34
C ALA A 17 -8.26 -35.02 91.58
N ASP A 18 -8.51 -36.14 92.27
CA ASP A 18 -8.76 -37.44 91.62
C ASP A 18 -10.10 -37.47 90.90
N LEU A 19 -11.18 -36.97 91.53
CA LEU A 19 -12.49 -36.84 90.89
C LEU A 19 -12.44 -35.91 89.67
N ALA A 20 -11.72 -34.79 89.76
CA ALA A 20 -11.56 -33.87 88.64
C ALA A 20 -10.86 -34.55 87.46
N ARG A 21 -9.85 -35.40 87.73
CA ARG A 21 -9.13 -36.18 86.72
C ARG A 21 -10.03 -37.23 86.07
N GLN A 22 -10.80 -37.98 86.85
CA GLN A 22 -11.73 -39.00 86.34
C GLN A 22 -12.87 -38.37 85.52
N ALA A 23 -13.45 -37.28 86.02
CA ALA A 23 -14.48 -36.52 85.32
C ALA A 23 -13.97 -35.95 83.99
N ARG A 24 -12.74 -35.41 83.99
CA ARG A 24 -12.13 -34.91 82.75
C ARG A 24 -11.85 -36.04 81.76
N ALA A 25 -11.29 -37.16 82.21
CA ALA A 25 -11.04 -38.33 81.37
C ALA A 25 -12.34 -38.89 80.74
N GLY A 26 -13.45 -38.88 81.49
CA GLY A 26 -14.76 -39.29 80.98
C GLY A 26 -15.34 -38.31 79.94
N LEU A 27 -15.14 -37.00 80.13
CA LEU A 27 -15.54 -36.00 79.13
C LEU A 27 -14.75 -36.17 77.85
N ASP A 28 -13.43 -36.34 77.97
CA ASP A 28 -12.54 -36.51 76.82
C ASP A 28 -12.85 -37.81 76.06
N SER A 29 -13.19 -38.92 76.75
CA SER A 29 -13.52 -40.19 76.09
C SER A 29 -14.85 -40.19 75.33
N HIS A 30 -15.74 -39.24 75.64
CA HIS A 30 -17.05 -39.07 74.98
C HIS A 30 -17.05 -37.88 74.01
N ALA A 31 -15.88 -37.31 73.68
CA ALA A 31 -15.74 -36.13 72.84
C ALA A 31 -16.52 -34.89 73.34
N ILE A 32 -16.68 -34.76 74.67
CA ILE A 32 -17.36 -33.64 75.34
C ILE A 32 -16.31 -32.62 75.80
N SER A 33 -15.47 -32.19 74.86
CA SER A 33 -14.34 -31.29 75.09
C SER A 33 -14.76 -29.86 75.44
N TRP A 34 -15.94 -29.43 74.98
CA TRP A 34 -16.54 -28.11 75.26
C TRP A 34 -16.86 -27.86 76.74
N ALA A 35 -17.03 -28.92 77.52
CA ALA A 35 -17.46 -28.85 78.91
C ALA A 35 -16.34 -28.34 79.82
N ARG A 36 -16.59 -27.23 80.51
CA ARG A 36 -15.75 -26.73 81.61
C ARG A 36 -16.28 -27.30 82.91
N ILE A 37 -15.41 -27.99 83.64
CA ILE A 37 -15.77 -28.59 84.93
C ILE A 37 -14.97 -27.96 86.06
N HIS A 38 -15.65 -27.67 87.16
CA HIS A 38 -15.02 -27.30 88.42
C HIS A 38 -15.68 -28.09 89.54
N LEU A 39 -14.89 -28.63 90.47
CA LEU A 39 -15.41 -29.40 91.60
C LEU A 39 -15.39 -28.58 92.88
N ASP A 40 -16.54 -28.49 93.54
CA ASP A 40 -16.64 -28.02 94.92
C ASP A 40 -16.94 -29.22 95.84
N GLY A 41 -15.87 -29.76 96.47
CA GLY A 41 -15.92 -31.00 97.22
C GLY A 41 -16.28 -32.22 96.33
N ARG A 42 -17.55 -32.65 96.38
CA ARG A 42 -18.09 -33.77 95.58
C ARG A 42 -19.16 -33.34 94.58
N ASP A 43 -19.41 -32.04 94.47
CA ASP A 43 -20.37 -31.50 93.52
C ASP A 43 -19.62 -30.98 92.30
N ALA A 44 -20.07 -31.39 91.12
CA ALA A 44 -19.45 -31.01 89.85
C ALA A 44 -20.25 -29.89 89.20
N HIS A 45 -19.63 -28.72 89.06
CA HIS A 45 -20.18 -27.61 88.32
C HIS A 45 -19.80 -27.77 86.85
N LEU A 46 -20.81 -28.04 86.02
CA LEU A 46 -20.67 -28.15 84.58
C LEU A 46 -21.06 -26.81 83.96
N GLY A 47 -20.12 -26.17 83.27
CA GLY A 47 -20.36 -24.96 82.50
C GLY A 47 -19.89 -25.13 81.06
N GLY A 48 -20.32 -24.22 80.20
CA GLY A 48 -20.02 -24.27 78.76
C GLY A 48 -21.23 -23.84 77.95
N THR A 49 -21.06 -23.75 76.64
CA THR A 49 -22.14 -23.43 75.71
C THR A 49 -22.25 -24.53 74.67
N VAL A 50 -23.46 -25.06 74.47
CA VAL A 50 -23.75 -26.12 73.49
C VAL A 50 -24.82 -25.69 72.50
N ASP A 51 -24.85 -26.41 71.38
CA ASP A 51 -25.79 -26.21 70.29
C ASP A 51 -27.18 -26.84 70.53
N SER A 52 -27.26 -27.84 71.42
CA SER A 52 -28.47 -28.63 71.61
C SER A 52 -28.66 -29.07 73.06
N PRO A 53 -29.92 -29.16 73.53
CA PRO A 53 -30.24 -29.73 74.85
C PRO A 53 -29.70 -31.15 75.04
N ALA A 54 -29.70 -31.97 73.98
CA ALA A 54 -29.24 -33.36 74.02
C ALA A 54 -27.77 -33.47 74.44
N ARG A 55 -26.86 -32.67 73.85
CA ARG A 55 -25.44 -32.72 74.22
C ARG A 55 -25.16 -32.27 75.65
N ARG A 56 -25.93 -31.30 76.16
CA ARG A 56 -25.88 -30.94 77.58
C ARG A 56 -26.31 -32.14 78.42
N ASP A 57 -27.41 -32.78 78.08
CA ASP A 57 -27.96 -33.90 78.84
C ASP A 57 -26.98 -35.10 78.84
N ASP A 58 -26.29 -35.35 77.73
CA ASP A 58 -25.22 -36.35 77.62
C ASP A 58 -24.04 -36.02 78.56
N ALA A 59 -23.60 -34.77 78.61
CA ALA A 59 -22.51 -34.32 79.49
C ALA A 59 -22.88 -34.41 80.97
N VAL A 60 -24.10 -33.99 81.33
CA VAL A 60 -24.63 -34.11 82.69
C VAL A 60 -24.73 -35.59 83.09
N SER A 61 -25.26 -36.43 82.20
CA SER A 61 -25.42 -37.88 82.44
C SER A 61 -24.07 -38.58 82.61
N MET A 62 -23.08 -38.24 81.77
CA MET A 62 -21.73 -38.77 81.87
C MET A 62 -21.08 -38.38 83.21
N LEU A 63 -21.13 -37.10 83.59
CA LEU A 63 -20.56 -36.65 84.87
C LEU A 63 -21.27 -37.25 86.08
N ALA A 64 -22.58 -37.46 86.01
CA ALA A 64 -23.34 -38.12 87.08
C ALA A 64 -22.95 -39.60 87.25
N ALA A 65 -22.41 -40.24 86.20
CA ALA A 65 -21.96 -41.63 86.23
C ALA A 65 -20.55 -41.81 86.82
N VAL A 66 -19.78 -40.73 87.03
CA VAL A 66 -18.42 -40.81 87.60
C VAL A 66 -18.50 -41.19 89.09
N PRO A 67 -17.91 -42.33 89.50
CA PRO A 67 -17.96 -42.78 90.89
C PRO A 67 -17.36 -41.76 91.84
N GLY A 68 -18.18 -41.28 92.78
CA GLY A 68 -17.78 -40.31 93.80
C GLY A 68 -18.27 -38.89 93.58
N ILE A 69 -18.75 -38.52 92.39
CA ILE A 69 -19.55 -37.30 92.20
C ILE A 69 -20.92 -37.49 92.88
N ARG A 70 -21.34 -36.51 93.67
CA ARG A 70 -22.61 -36.54 94.43
C ARG A 70 -23.73 -35.85 93.68
N HIS A 71 -23.45 -34.71 93.06
CA HIS A 71 -24.42 -33.88 92.38
C HIS A 71 -23.73 -33.13 91.24
N VAL A 72 -24.41 -33.02 90.10
CA VAL A 72 -23.94 -32.20 88.97
C VAL A 72 -24.78 -30.94 88.93
N VAL A 73 -24.14 -29.78 89.09
CA VAL A 73 -24.77 -28.47 88.95
C VAL A 73 -24.67 -28.07 87.48
N ASP A 74 -25.81 -28.08 86.79
CA ASP A 74 -25.93 -27.66 85.40
C ASP A 74 -25.91 -26.12 85.29
N GLY A 75 -24.80 -25.60 84.76
CA GLY A 75 -24.63 -24.21 84.35
C GLY A 75 -24.38 -24.07 82.84
N VAL A 76 -24.82 -25.05 82.04
CA VAL A 76 -24.62 -25.05 80.58
C VAL A 76 -25.61 -24.09 79.91
N THR A 77 -25.11 -23.26 79.00
CA THR A 77 -25.93 -22.35 78.21
C THR A 77 -26.23 -22.99 76.84
N ILE A 78 -27.49 -22.93 76.39
CA ILE A 78 -27.85 -23.33 75.03
C ILE A 78 -27.67 -22.12 74.10
N ALA A 79 -26.88 -22.28 73.03
CA ALA A 79 -26.61 -21.21 72.07
C ALA A 79 -27.88 -20.81 71.30
N PRO A 80 -28.09 -19.51 71.00
CA PRO A 80 -29.24 -19.06 70.21
C PRO A 80 -29.28 -19.70 68.82
N LEU A 81 -30.47 -20.17 68.40
CA LEU A 81 -30.69 -20.78 67.09
C LEU A 81 -30.73 -19.73 65.98
N VAL A 82 -29.98 -19.96 64.90
CA VAL A 82 -29.95 -19.10 63.70
C VAL A 82 -30.15 -19.93 62.43
N SER A 83 -30.86 -19.35 61.46
CA SER A 83 -31.06 -19.90 60.12
C SER A 83 -31.19 -18.75 59.11
N PRO A 84 -30.39 -18.71 58.03
CA PRO A 84 -29.32 -19.65 57.70
C PRO A 84 -28.12 -19.55 58.65
N TYR A 85 -27.41 -20.67 58.83
CA TYR A 85 -26.19 -20.73 59.64
C TYR A 85 -24.99 -20.32 58.80
N ILE A 86 -24.45 -19.11 59.04
CA ILE A 86 -23.43 -18.50 58.18
C ILE A 86 -22.15 -18.19 58.95
N ILE A 87 -21.02 -18.49 58.32
CA ILE A 87 -19.71 -17.92 58.65
C ILE A 87 -19.11 -17.26 57.41
N ASN A 88 -18.52 -16.07 57.60
CA ASN A 88 -17.82 -15.33 56.57
C ASN A 88 -16.32 -15.32 56.88
N VAL A 89 -15.53 -15.54 55.84
CA VAL A 89 -14.08 -15.38 55.80
C VAL A 89 -13.79 -14.25 54.82
N GLU A 90 -13.18 -13.18 55.30
CA GLU A 90 -12.79 -12.04 54.48
C GLU A 90 -11.27 -11.92 54.46
N VAL A 91 -10.70 -11.75 53.28
CA VAL A 91 -9.27 -11.63 53.05
C VAL A 91 -8.97 -10.24 52.53
N GLU A 92 -8.15 -9.49 53.26
CA GLU A 92 -7.66 -8.18 52.85
C GLU A 92 -6.13 -8.17 52.90
N GLN A 93 -5.47 -7.96 51.76
CA GLN A 93 -4.00 -7.97 51.65
C GLN A 93 -3.36 -9.23 52.27
N GLY A 94 -4.00 -10.38 52.11
CA GLY A 94 -3.57 -11.67 52.66
C GLY A 94 -3.89 -11.88 54.15
N ALA A 95 -4.44 -10.89 54.86
CA ALA A 95 -4.90 -11.05 56.23
C ALA A 95 -6.32 -11.63 56.25
N ILE A 96 -6.52 -12.72 56.99
CA ILE A 96 -7.81 -13.41 57.09
C ILE A 96 -8.58 -12.86 58.30
N SER A 97 -9.84 -12.52 58.10
CA SER A 97 -10.77 -12.14 59.17
C SER A 97 -12.04 -12.99 59.15
N LEU A 98 -12.57 -13.29 60.33
CA LEU A 98 -13.76 -14.13 60.50
C LEU A 98 -14.90 -13.36 61.18
N SER A 99 -16.12 -13.59 60.68
CA SER A 99 -17.37 -13.12 61.29
C SER A 99 -18.51 -14.14 61.10
N GLY A 100 -19.55 -14.04 61.94
CA GLY A 100 -20.73 -14.90 61.86
C GLY A 100 -20.84 -15.92 63.00
N SER A 101 -21.23 -17.14 62.68
CA SER A 101 -21.69 -18.14 63.65
C SER A 101 -20.69 -19.28 63.83
N VAL A 102 -20.42 -19.66 65.09
CA VAL A 102 -19.65 -20.86 65.45
C VAL A 102 -20.42 -21.74 66.45
N PRO A 103 -20.29 -23.08 66.37
CA PRO A 103 -21.16 -24.03 67.05
C PRO A 103 -20.94 -24.09 68.56
N ASN A 104 -19.71 -23.88 69.03
CA ASN A 104 -19.32 -24.05 70.42
C ASN A 104 -18.11 -23.18 70.79
N SER A 105 -17.83 -23.09 72.10
CA SER A 105 -16.73 -22.27 72.63
C SER A 105 -15.35 -22.83 72.29
N GLU A 106 -15.20 -24.15 72.15
CA GLU A 106 -13.92 -24.76 71.79
C GLU A 106 -13.47 -24.31 70.40
N LEU A 107 -14.34 -24.39 69.40
CA LEU A 107 -14.01 -23.93 68.06
C LEU A 107 -13.76 -22.41 68.05
N TYR A 108 -14.57 -21.63 68.77
CA TYR A 108 -14.34 -20.19 68.94
C TYR A 108 -12.93 -19.88 69.48
N ASP A 109 -12.53 -20.55 70.56
CA ASP A 109 -11.23 -20.35 71.21
C ASP A 109 -10.07 -20.81 70.30
N SER A 110 -10.26 -21.93 69.57
CA SER A 110 -9.25 -22.44 68.64
C SER A 110 -9.01 -21.52 67.45
N LEU A 111 -10.07 -20.90 66.89
CA LEU A 111 -9.96 -19.93 65.81
C LEU A 111 -9.31 -18.63 66.30
N ARG A 112 -9.59 -18.21 67.53
CA ARG A 112 -8.99 -17.03 68.15
C ARG A 112 -7.51 -17.22 68.51
N ALA A 113 -7.08 -18.45 68.76
CA ALA A 113 -5.69 -18.77 69.06
C ALA A 113 -4.78 -18.78 67.81
N ARG A 114 -5.35 -18.78 66.60
CA ARG A 114 -4.61 -18.79 65.34
C ARG A 114 -4.04 -17.40 65.02
N PRO A 115 -2.70 -17.25 64.87
CA PRO A 115 -2.08 -15.94 64.63
C PRO A 115 -2.33 -15.40 63.21
N ASP A 116 -2.72 -16.27 62.28
CA ASP A 116 -3.03 -15.97 60.88
C ASP A 116 -4.48 -15.51 60.66
N ILE A 117 -5.31 -15.52 61.71
CA ILE A 117 -6.74 -15.20 61.65
C ILE A 117 -7.09 -14.10 62.66
N SER A 118 -7.76 -13.06 62.18
CA SER A 118 -8.41 -12.05 63.03
C SER A 118 -9.88 -12.39 63.26
N VAL A 119 -10.33 -12.44 64.51
CA VAL A 119 -11.75 -12.66 64.83
C VAL A 119 -12.43 -11.31 65.00
N ALA A 120 -13.27 -10.90 64.05
CA ALA A 120 -13.91 -9.59 64.03
C ALA A 120 -15.26 -9.59 64.77
N ASP A 121 -16.21 -10.42 64.33
CA ASP A 121 -17.56 -10.51 64.91
C ASP A 121 -18.08 -11.96 64.86
N LEU A 122 -17.38 -12.85 65.57
CA LEU A 122 -17.81 -14.24 65.74
C LEU A 122 -18.65 -14.39 67.00
N ALA A 123 -19.74 -15.15 66.90
CA ALA A 123 -20.61 -15.45 68.02
C ALA A 123 -21.00 -16.93 68.06
N ILE A 124 -21.11 -17.48 69.28
CA ILE A 124 -21.56 -18.85 69.46
C ILE A 124 -23.07 -18.91 69.19
N ARG A 125 -23.48 -19.77 68.24
CA ARG A 125 -24.87 -19.97 67.78
C ARG A 125 -25.12 -21.43 67.46
N SER A 126 -26.38 -21.87 67.59
CA SER A 126 -26.87 -23.17 67.14
C SER A 126 -27.60 -23.05 65.80
N GLY A 127 -27.78 -24.16 65.09
CA GLY A 127 -28.47 -24.19 63.78
C GLY A 127 -27.58 -24.60 62.62
N GLN A 128 -26.33 -24.95 62.91
CA GLN A 128 -25.43 -25.58 61.96
C GLN A 128 -26.02 -26.93 61.51
N PRO A 129 -25.69 -27.37 60.28
CA PRO A 129 -25.97 -28.74 59.85
C PRO A 129 -25.10 -29.74 60.63
N ASP A 130 -24.78 -30.90 60.07
CA ASP A 130 -23.79 -31.80 60.68
C ASP A 130 -22.49 -31.04 61.02
N GLU A 131 -22.07 -31.07 62.30
CA GLU A 131 -20.96 -30.23 62.78
C GLU A 131 -19.63 -30.64 62.15
N GLU A 132 -19.40 -31.95 61.94
CA GLU A 132 -18.18 -32.47 61.36
C GLU A 132 -18.06 -32.04 59.89
N ALA A 133 -19.14 -32.21 59.12
CA ALA A 133 -19.23 -31.75 57.74
C ALA A 133 -19.07 -30.22 57.62
N TRP A 134 -19.72 -29.47 58.52
CA TRP A 134 -19.62 -28.01 58.53
C TRP A 134 -18.19 -27.54 58.87
N ARG A 135 -17.54 -28.19 59.84
CA ARG A 135 -16.14 -27.90 60.21
C ARG A 135 -15.19 -28.20 59.05
N ALA A 136 -15.36 -29.34 58.37
CA ALA A 136 -14.58 -29.67 57.17
C ALA A 136 -14.77 -28.62 56.07
N GLY A 137 -15.99 -28.09 55.90
CA GLY A 137 -16.28 -26.98 54.99
C GLY A 137 -15.57 -25.67 55.37
N LEU A 138 -15.52 -25.33 56.67
CA LEU A 138 -14.81 -24.16 57.17
C LEU A 138 -13.29 -24.31 56.98
N ASP A 139 -12.72 -25.46 57.31
CA ASP A 139 -11.29 -25.74 57.12
C ASP A 139 -10.91 -25.65 55.64
N PHE A 140 -11.76 -26.18 54.75
CA PHE A 140 -11.58 -26.04 53.30
C PHE A 140 -11.62 -24.56 52.88
N ALA A 141 -12.60 -23.78 53.34
CA ALA A 141 -12.71 -22.35 53.03
C ALA A 141 -11.48 -21.55 53.52
N LEU A 142 -10.99 -21.82 54.73
CA LEU A 142 -9.78 -21.20 55.29
C LEU A 142 -8.52 -21.57 54.49
N ALA A 143 -8.41 -22.82 54.04
CA ALA A 143 -7.31 -23.25 53.18
C ALA A 143 -7.33 -22.48 51.84
N GLN A 144 -8.49 -22.32 51.21
CA GLN A 144 -8.62 -21.55 49.96
C GLN A 144 -8.38 -20.05 50.20
N ALA A 145 -8.79 -19.50 51.34
CA ALA A 145 -8.56 -18.11 51.70
C ALA A 145 -7.06 -17.74 51.75
N SER A 146 -6.19 -18.69 52.09
CA SER A 146 -4.74 -18.48 52.08
C SER A 146 -4.12 -18.35 50.67
N LEU A 147 -4.86 -18.74 49.63
CA LEU A 147 -4.42 -18.71 48.23
C LEU A 147 -4.82 -17.41 47.50
N VAL A 148 -5.59 -16.54 48.16
CA VAL A 148 -6.04 -15.26 47.59
C VAL A 148 -5.36 -14.07 48.29
N GLU A 149 -5.14 -12.98 47.56
CA GLU A 149 -4.62 -11.71 48.08
C GLU A 149 -5.75 -10.87 48.69
N THR A 150 -6.91 -10.85 48.04
CA THR A 150 -8.12 -10.16 48.51
C THR A 150 -9.35 -11.00 48.13
N GLY A 151 -10.34 -11.17 49.01
CA GLY A 151 -11.52 -11.95 48.67
C GLY A 151 -12.50 -12.19 49.82
N THR A 152 -13.63 -12.80 49.51
CA THR A 152 -14.67 -13.19 50.47
C THR A 152 -15.04 -14.65 50.25
N PHE A 153 -15.23 -15.39 51.34
CA PHE A 153 -15.71 -16.76 51.35
C PHE A 153 -16.86 -16.84 52.36
N GLN A 154 -18.03 -17.26 51.91
CA GLN A 154 -19.20 -17.40 52.76
C GLN A 154 -19.62 -18.87 52.77
N LEU A 155 -19.63 -19.48 53.95
CA LEU A 155 -20.18 -20.81 54.15
C LEU A 155 -21.55 -20.67 54.80
N SER A 156 -22.60 -20.90 54.02
CA SER A 156 -24.00 -20.90 54.44
C SER A 156 -24.52 -22.33 54.51
N GLY A 157 -24.65 -22.88 55.71
CA GLY A 157 -24.83 -24.33 55.88
C GLY A 157 -23.63 -25.09 55.30
N LEU A 158 -23.84 -25.87 54.24
CA LEU A 158 -22.79 -26.61 53.52
C LEU A 158 -22.55 -26.08 52.09
N ILE A 159 -22.97 -24.84 51.82
CA ILE A 159 -22.77 -24.17 50.52
C ILE A 159 -21.69 -23.10 50.67
N LEU A 160 -20.62 -23.21 49.88
CA LEU A 160 -19.51 -22.25 49.85
C LEU A 160 -19.62 -21.34 48.63
N ASP A 161 -19.87 -20.06 48.87
CA ASP A 161 -19.66 -18.98 47.91
C ASP A 161 -18.27 -18.39 48.10
N MET A 162 -17.55 -18.08 47.02
CA MET A 162 -16.27 -17.37 47.10
C MET A 162 -16.05 -16.38 45.96
N SER A 163 -15.40 -15.27 46.29
CA SER A 163 -14.91 -14.31 45.31
C SER A 163 -13.56 -13.76 45.74
N GLY A 164 -12.71 -13.33 44.80
CA GLY A 164 -11.43 -12.73 45.17
C GLY A 164 -10.41 -12.73 44.06
N ARG A 165 -9.15 -12.44 44.41
CA ARG A 165 -8.00 -12.44 43.52
C ARG A 165 -6.93 -13.39 44.02
N ALA A 166 -6.47 -14.30 43.18
CA ALA A 166 -5.37 -15.20 43.51
C ALA A 166 -4.07 -14.41 43.78
N ASN A 167 -3.31 -14.84 44.79
CA ASN A 167 -2.05 -14.17 45.16
C ASN A 167 -0.87 -14.52 44.23
N SER A 168 -0.97 -15.60 43.47
CA SER A 168 0.03 -16.08 42.52
C SER A 168 -0.61 -17.00 41.48
N GLN A 169 0.04 -17.17 40.31
CA GLN A 169 -0.45 -18.10 39.29
C GLN A 169 -0.48 -19.55 39.80
N ARG A 170 0.50 -19.91 40.65
CA ARG A 170 0.53 -21.21 41.32
C ARG A 170 -0.67 -21.36 42.27
N ALA A 171 -1.03 -20.32 42.99
CA ALA A 171 -2.18 -20.33 43.89
C ALA A 171 -3.51 -20.43 43.14
N LEU A 172 -3.65 -19.77 42.00
CA LEU A 172 -4.83 -19.92 41.13
C LEU A 172 -5.01 -21.39 40.69
N GLY A 173 -3.93 -22.03 40.22
CA GLY A 173 -3.97 -23.45 39.84
C GLY A 173 -4.25 -24.38 41.02
N ALA A 174 -3.66 -24.11 42.18
CA ALA A 174 -3.93 -24.87 43.41
C ALA A 174 -5.39 -24.74 43.86
N LEU A 175 -5.98 -23.55 43.75
CA LEU A 175 -7.38 -23.29 44.09
C LEU A 175 -8.32 -24.04 43.16
N GLN A 176 -8.06 -24.01 41.84
CA GLN A 176 -8.85 -24.78 40.86
C GLN A 176 -8.81 -26.29 41.14
N LEU A 177 -7.63 -26.84 41.48
CA LEU A 177 -7.49 -28.25 41.83
C LEU A 177 -8.25 -28.57 43.12
N ALA A 178 -8.10 -27.74 44.16
CA ALA A 178 -8.79 -27.95 45.43
C ALA A 178 -10.31 -27.90 45.30
N LEU A 179 -10.86 -27.03 44.43
CA LEU A 179 -12.30 -26.98 44.15
C LEU A 179 -12.85 -28.26 43.50
N ALA A 180 -12.00 -28.95 42.72
CA ALA A 180 -12.33 -30.25 42.14
C ALA A 180 -12.28 -31.38 43.19
N GLU A 181 -11.33 -31.30 44.13
CA GLU A 181 -11.12 -32.28 45.22
C GLU A 181 -11.85 -31.91 46.53
N ARG A 182 -12.89 -31.08 46.45
CA ARG A 182 -13.63 -30.60 47.63
C ARG A 182 -14.24 -31.75 48.47
N PRO A 183 -14.48 -31.53 49.78
CA PRO A 183 -15.20 -32.50 50.61
C PRO A 183 -16.56 -32.87 50.01
N GLU A 184 -16.94 -34.16 50.06
CA GLU A 184 -18.19 -34.67 49.46
C GLU A 184 -19.45 -33.99 50.03
N SER A 185 -19.40 -33.59 51.30
CA SER A 185 -20.49 -32.88 51.98
C SER A 185 -20.62 -31.40 51.57
N LEU A 186 -19.63 -30.83 50.88
CA LEU A 186 -19.56 -29.42 50.52
C LEU A 186 -20.08 -29.18 49.10
N SER A 187 -21.07 -28.30 48.98
CA SER A 187 -21.56 -27.78 47.69
C SER A 187 -20.94 -26.42 47.38
N LEU A 188 -20.66 -26.16 46.11
CA LEU A 188 -20.17 -24.84 45.65
C LEU A 188 -21.35 -23.98 45.19
N GLY A 189 -21.39 -22.75 45.69
CA GLY A 189 -22.29 -21.70 45.22
C GLY A 189 -21.68 -20.91 44.06
N LYS A 190 -21.67 -19.58 44.18
CA LYS A 190 -21.01 -18.66 43.25
C LYS A 190 -19.51 -18.63 43.51
N ILE A 191 -18.73 -18.93 42.48
CA ILE A 191 -17.27 -18.90 42.51
C ILE A 191 -16.79 -17.85 41.51
N ALA A 192 -16.09 -16.82 41.98
CA ALA A 192 -15.56 -15.73 41.15
C ALA A 192 -14.15 -15.34 41.59
N VAL A 193 -13.14 -16.11 41.17
CA VAL A 193 -11.74 -15.88 41.50
C VAL A 193 -10.99 -15.32 40.28
N GLU A 194 -10.48 -14.11 40.40
CA GLU A 194 -9.65 -13.43 39.42
C GLU A 194 -8.18 -13.89 39.48
N PRO A 195 -7.46 -13.92 38.34
CA PRO A 195 -6.02 -14.15 38.32
C PRO A 195 -5.22 -13.01 38.99
N VAL A 196 -3.92 -13.22 39.17
CA VAL A 196 -2.99 -12.22 39.72
C VAL A 196 -3.05 -10.93 38.90
N ARG A 197 -3.01 -9.77 39.55
CA ARG A 197 -3.03 -8.48 38.86
C ARG A 197 -1.68 -8.20 38.20
N ALA A 198 -1.68 -7.98 36.89
CA ALA A 198 -0.51 -7.49 36.17
C ALA A 198 -0.51 -5.96 36.11
N ALA A 199 0.65 -5.35 36.40
CA ALA A 199 0.88 -3.91 36.25
C ALA A 199 2.36 -3.69 35.85
N PRO A 200 2.66 -3.21 34.63
CA PRO A 200 1.72 -2.86 33.56
C PRO A 200 1.05 -4.10 32.94
N TYR A 201 -0.22 -3.96 32.54
CA TYR A 201 -0.94 -4.99 31.80
C TYR A 201 -0.53 -4.93 30.33
N LYS A 202 0.15 -5.97 29.86
CA LYS A 202 0.75 -6.03 28.51
C LYS A 202 0.19 -7.19 27.70
N TRP A 203 -0.19 -6.90 26.46
CA TRP A 203 -0.57 -7.88 25.45
C TRP A 203 0.02 -7.45 24.10
N GLN A 204 0.49 -8.40 23.30
CA GLN A 204 1.03 -8.12 21.97
C GLN A 204 0.74 -9.24 20.98
N ALA A 205 0.62 -8.89 19.71
CA ALA A 205 0.54 -9.79 18.58
C ALA A 205 1.53 -9.35 17.49
N GLU A 206 2.28 -10.28 16.93
CA GLU A 206 3.24 -10.03 15.83
C GLU A 206 2.87 -10.88 14.62
N PHE A 207 2.88 -10.29 13.44
CA PHE A 207 2.68 -10.97 12.17
C PHE A 207 3.95 -10.84 11.31
N ASP A 208 4.58 -11.97 11.01
CA ASP A 208 5.82 -12.05 10.22
C ASP A 208 5.59 -12.31 8.72
N GLY A 209 4.33 -12.29 8.27
CA GLY A 209 3.92 -12.66 6.92
C GLY A 209 3.54 -14.13 6.75
N ALA A 210 3.86 -14.98 7.72
CA ALA A 210 3.54 -16.41 7.68
C ALA A 210 2.70 -16.88 8.87
N ARG A 211 2.89 -16.30 10.06
CA ARG A 211 2.20 -16.69 11.30
C ARG A 211 1.95 -15.50 12.21
N ILE A 212 0.90 -15.60 13.02
CA ILE A 212 0.61 -14.61 14.07
C ILE A 212 1.01 -15.17 15.43
N ALA A 213 1.94 -14.50 16.11
CA ALA A 213 2.38 -14.84 17.45
C ALA A 213 1.77 -13.89 18.48
N ILE A 214 0.93 -14.41 19.37
CA ILE A 214 0.23 -13.64 20.40
C ILE A 214 0.84 -13.96 21.76
N SER A 215 1.22 -12.95 22.55
CA SER A 215 1.85 -13.14 23.86
C SER A 215 1.46 -12.07 24.86
N GLY A 216 1.74 -12.33 26.14
CA GLY A 216 1.43 -11.43 27.25
C GLY A 216 0.29 -11.94 28.13
N HIS A 217 -0.58 -11.02 28.55
CA HIS A 217 -1.62 -11.27 29.54
C HIS A 217 -3.03 -11.30 28.94
N VAL A 218 -3.86 -12.22 29.42
CA VAL A 218 -5.29 -12.34 29.12
C VAL A 218 -6.09 -12.51 30.42
N PRO A 219 -7.32 -11.97 30.49
CA PRO A 219 -8.13 -11.98 31.72
C PRO A 219 -8.64 -13.37 32.13
N ASP A 220 -8.89 -14.24 31.15
CA ASP A 220 -9.49 -15.54 31.34
C ASP A 220 -9.06 -16.56 30.27
N GLU A 221 -9.29 -17.84 30.55
CA GLU A 221 -8.93 -18.94 29.66
C GLU A 221 -9.81 -18.99 28.40
N GLN A 222 -11.05 -18.48 28.48
CA GLN A 222 -11.96 -18.52 27.33
C GLN A 222 -11.42 -17.63 26.20
N LEU A 223 -10.92 -16.43 26.53
CA LEU A 223 -10.28 -15.56 25.54
C LEU A 223 -8.95 -16.14 25.04
N ALA A 224 -8.17 -16.81 25.90
CA ALA A 224 -6.95 -17.50 25.50
C ALA A 224 -7.21 -18.58 24.45
N GLU A 225 -8.23 -19.41 24.66
CA GLU A 225 -8.66 -20.43 23.70
C GLU A 225 -9.20 -19.82 22.41
N ARG A 226 -9.98 -18.73 22.50
CA ARG A 226 -10.47 -18.02 21.30
C ARG A 226 -9.34 -17.56 20.39
N PHE A 227 -8.21 -17.10 20.94
CA PHE A 227 -7.03 -16.76 20.15
C PHE A 227 -6.36 -18.00 19.57
N ARG A 228 -6.26 -19.09 20.33
CA ARG A 228 -5.63 -20.34 19.89
C ARG A 228 -6.38 -21.00 18.73
N THR A 229 -7.70 -20.86 18.69
CA THR A 229 -8.57 -21.43 17.65
C THR A 229 -9.09 -20.39 16.66
N ALA A 230 -8.51 -19.18 16.63
CA ALA A 230 -8.96 -18.13 15.72
C ALA A 230 -8.71 -18.54 14.26
N ASP A 231 -9.74 -18.47 13.42
CA ASP A 231 -9.59 -18.63 11.98
C ASP A 231 -9.28 -17.28 11.35
N LEU A 232 -8.01 -17.10 10.97
CA LEU A 232 -7.50 -15.88 10.34
C LEU A 232 -7.15 -16.18 8.87
N SER A 233 -8.14 -16.67 8.12
CA SER A 233 -7.99 -17.06 6.71
C SER A 233 -6.90 -18.10 6.47
N GLY A 234 -6.76 -19.05 7.41
CA GLY A 234 -5.74 -20.10 7.36
C GLY A 234 -4.36 -19.73 7.88
N LEU A 235 -4.16 -18.52 8.43
CA LEU A 235 -2.90 -18.15 9.08
C LEU A 235 -2.69 -18.93 10.39
N PRO A 236 -1.55 -19.62 10.58
CA PRO A 236 -1.21 -20.26 11.86
C PRO A 236 -1.10 -19.24 12.99
N VAL A 237 -1.72 -19.54 14.13
CA VAL A 237 -1.62 -18.73 15.35
C VAL A 237 -0.83 -19.48 16.42
N ALA A 238 0.20 -18.82 16.96
CA ALA A 238 0.96 -19.31 18.10
C ALA A 238 0.65 -18.45 19.33
N THR A 239 0.32 -19.08 20.47
CA THR A 239 -0.01 -18.37 21.71
C THR A 239 1.01 -18.62 22.83
N GLY A 240 1.55 -17.55 23.39
CA GLY A 240 2.37 -17.48 24.60
C GLY A 240 1.68 -16.64 25.67
N LEU A 241 0.42 -16.98 25.95
CA LEU A 241 -0.48 -16.21 26.81
C LEU A 241 -0.45 -16.71 28.26
N SER A 242 -0.64 -15.79 29.20
CA SER A 242 -0.73 -16.05 30.64
C SER A 242 -1.94 -15.36 31.25
N LEU A 243 -2.59 -16.00 32.23
CA LEU A 243 -3.75 -15.42 32.90
C LEU A 243 -3.31 -14.31 33.87
N ALA A 244 -3.90 -13.13 33.75
CA ALA A 244 -3.71 -12.03 34.71
C ALA A 244 -4.95 -11.13 34.77
N SER A 245 -5.24 -10.54 35.93
CA SER A 245 -6.24 -9.47 36.08
C SER A 245 -5.60 -8.09 35.85
N GLY A 246 -6.44 -7.06 35.71
CA GLY A 246 -6.00 -5.70 35.36
C GLY A 246 -6.10 -5.37 33.87
N ALA A 247 -6.80 -6.20 33.09
CA ALA A 247 -7.12 -5.90 31.70
C ALA A 247 -7.90 -4.56 31.61
N PRO A 248 -7.60 -3.70 30.62
CA PRO A 248 -8.35 -2.47 30.41
C PRO A 248 -9.79 -2.75 29.96
N ASP A 249 -10.65 -1.73 30.06
CA ASP A 249 -12.02 -1.83 29.56
C ASP A 249 -12.04 -2.21 28.07
N ASN A 250 -13.02 -3.03 27.68
CA ASN A 250 -13.20 -3.51 26.31
C ASN A 250 -12.00 -4.30 25.73
N PHE A 251 -11.08 -4.78 26.57
CA PHE A 251 -9.88 -5.51 26.14
C PHE A 251 -10.17 -6.67 25.19
N ALA A 252 -11.21 -7.47 25.47
CA ALA A 252 -11.54 -8.66 24.68
C ALA A 252 -11.94 -8.32 23.23
N GLU A 253 -12.79 -7.31 23.03
CA GLU A 253 -13.18 -6.88 21.68
C GLU A 253 -12.04 -6.16 20.95
N LEU A 254 -11.30 -5.31 21.67
CA LEU A 254 -10.19 -4.56 21.10
C LEU A 254 -9.04 -5.48 20.64
N SER A 255 -8.63 -6.42 21.48
CA SER A 255 -7.56 -7.37 21.16
C SER A 255 -7.94 -8.27 19.97
N ARG A 256 -9.20 -8.72 19.88
CA ARG A 256 -9.72 -9.44 18.71
C ARG A 256 -9.67 -8.58 17.44
N LEU A 257 -10.19 -7.36 17.50
CA LEU A 257 -10.18 -6.44 16.36
C LEU A 257 -8.75 -6.16 15.87
N LEU A 258 -7.80 -5.97 16.79
CA LEU A 258 -6.39 -5.77 16.45
C LEU A 258 -5.79 -6.98 15.74
N VAL A 259 -6.07 -8.21 16.19
CA VAL A 259 -5.60 -9.43 15.52
C VAL A 259 -6.22 -9.57 14.12
N GLU A 260 -7.52 -9.28 13.99
CA GLU A 260 -8.22 -9.32 12.70
C GLU A 260 -7.67 -8.31 11.70
N GLN A 261 -7.38 -7.07 12.13
CA GLN A 261 -6.77 -6.08 11.24
C GLN A 261 -5.30 -6.39 10.95
N LEU A 262 -4.55 -6.91 11.92
CA LEU A 262 -3.16 -7.33 11.74
C LEU A 262 -3.04 -8.42 10.67
N ALA A 263 -3.98 -9.37 10.63
CA ALA A 263 -4.04 -10.44 9.63
C ALA A 263 -4.29 -9.96 8.19
N ARG A 264 -4.70 -8.71 7.99
CA ARG A 264 -4.89 -8.10 6.66
C ARG A 264 -3.64 -7.41 6.13
N LEU A 265 -2.65 -7.16 6.99
CA LEU A 265 -1.37 -6.56 6.61
C LEU A 265 -0.45 -7.64 6.04
N GLU A 266 0.65 -7.26 5.38
CA GLU A 266 1.69 -8.20 4.93
C GLU A 266 2.61 -8.62 6.08
N HIS A 267 2.89 -7.69 7.00
CA HIS A 267 3.60 -7.92 8.26
C HIS A 267 3.30 -6.77 9.22
N GLY A 268 3.49 -6.98 10.52
CA GLY A 268 3.24 -5.92 11.50
C GLY A 268 3.21 -6.39 12.94
N SER A 269 2.78 -5.49 13.81
CA SER A 269 2.59 -5.74 15.23
C SER A 269 1.41 -4.96 15.78
N ALA A 270 0.67 -5.58 16.70
CA ALA A 270 -0.31 -4.94 17.54
C ALA A 270 0.07 -5.07 19.01
N SER A 271 -0.23 -4.07 19.82
CA SER A 271 0.04 -4.09 21.26
C SER A 271 -1.05 -3.37 22.04
N ILE A 272 -1.31 -3.82 23.26
CA ILE A 272 -2.11 -3.13 24.28
C ILE A 272 -1.25 -3.05 25.54
N VAL A 273 -0.95 -1.84 26.00
CA VAL A 273 -0.20 -1.59 27.24
C VAL A 273 -1.00 -0.60 28.08
N ASP A 274 -1.50 -1.05 29.23
CA ASP A 274 -2.30 -0.25 30.18
C ASP A 274 -3.43 0.55 29.48
N GLY A 275 -4.15 -0.09 28.55
CA GLY A 275 -5.26 0.51 27.81
C GLY A 275 -4.86 1.31 26.57
N VAL A 276 -3.58 1.55 26.32
CA VAL A 276 -3.11 2.17 25.07
C VAL A 276 -2.88 1.08 24.03
N SER A 277 -3.72 1.07 22.99
CA SER A 277 -3.57 0.19 21.83
C SER A 277 -2.77 0.83 20.71
N ARG A 278 -1.94 0.03 20.04
CA ARG A 278 -1.19 0.41 18.85
C ARG A 278 -1.22 -0.71 17.82
N LEU A 279 -1.38 -0.37 16.54
CA LEU A 279 -1.18 -1.25 15.39
C LEU A 279 -0.18 -0.59 14.45
N SER A 280 0.82 -1.35 14.02
CA SER A 280 1.77 -0.93 13.00
C SER A 280 2.05 -2.04 12.00
N GLY A 281 2.33 -1.70 10.75
CA GLY A 281 2.66 -2.70 9.73
C GLY A 281 2.61 -2.18 8.30
N ALA A 282 2.79 -3.08 7.33
CA ALA A 282 2.73 -2.77 5.91
C ALA A 282 1.42 -3.32 5.30
N PRO A 283 0.54 -2.45 4.76
CA PRO A 283 -0.66 -2.89 4.06
C PRO A 283 -0.31 -3.35 2.63
N PRO A 284 -0.99 -4.39 2.10
CA PRO A 284 -0.77 -4.87 0.73
C PRO A 284 -1.34 -3.92 -0.34
N SER A 285 -2.29 -3.04 0.01
CA SER A 285 -2.89 -2.08 -0.92
C SER A 285 -3.45 -0.84 -0.20
N VAL A 286 -3.79 0.19 -0.96
CA VAL A 286 -4.41 1.43 -0.44
C VAL A 286 -5.77 1.13 0.19
N GLU A 287 -6.57 0.27 -0.43
CA GLU A 287 -7.91 -0.11 0.05
C GLU A 287 -7.82 -0.85 1.40
N VAL A 288 -6.80 -1.70 1.56
CA VAL A 288 -6.56 -2.37 2.84
C VAL A 288 -6.08 -1.38 3.89
N ALA A 289 -5.18 -0.46 3.53
CA ALA A 289 -4.72 0.59 4.46
C ALA A 289 -5.90 1.42 4.97
N GLN A 290 -6.75 1.91 4.07
CA GLN A 290 -7.95 2.68 4.41
C GLN A 290 -8.92 1.87 5.27
N ALA A 291 -9.23 0.64 4.86
CA ALA A 291 -10.15 -0.21 5.60
C ALA A 291 -9.65 -0.56 7.02
N VAL A 292 -8.34 -0.73 7.21
CA VAL A 292 -7.73 -0.94 8.54
C VAL A 292 -7.84 0.32 9.39
N THR A 293 -7.53 1.49 8.83
CA THR A 293 -7.67 2.78 9.52
C THR A 293 -9.12 3.06 9.91
N GLU A 294 -10.07 2.83 9.01
CA GLU A 294 -11.51 2.99 9.26
C GLU A 294 -12.02 2.02 10.32
N ALA A 295 -11.64 0.73 10.24
CA ALA A 295 -12.06 -0.27 11.23
C ALA A 295 -11.57 0.04 12.65
N LEU A 296 -10.40 0.67 12.78
CA LEU A 296 -9.85 1.10 14.06
C LEU A 296 -10.26 2.51 14.47
N SER A 297 -10.92 3.25 13.58
CA SER A 297 -11.45 4.58 13.88
C SER A 297 -12.53 4.46 14.95
N GLY A 298 -12.37 5.21 16.05
CA GLY A 298 -13.27 5.14 17.21
C GLY A 298 -12.85 4.15 18.31
N SER A 299 -11.86 3.28 18.06
CA SER A 299 -11.31 2.38 19.09
C SER A 299 -10.31 3.06 20.05
N GLY A 300 -9.84 4.27 19.71
CA GLY A 300 -8.76 4.96 20.43
C GLY A 300 -7.35 4.42 20.11
N SER A 301 -7.23 3.48 19.17
CA SER A 301 -5.95 2.86 18.79
C SER A 301 -5.07 3.80 17.97
N ILE A 302 -3.76 3.76 18.27
CA ILE A 302 -2.74 4.44 17.47
C ILE A 302 -2.39 3.55 16.28
N VAL A 303 -2.64 4.03 15.05
CA VAL A 303 -2.38 3.28 13.81
C VAL A 303 -1.20 3.89 13.07
N GLN A 304 -0.17 3.09 12.76
CA GLN A 304 1.04 3.50 12.05
C GLN A 304 1.33 2.54 10.89
N LEU A 305 0.76 2.81 9.72
CA LEU A 305 0.94 2.00 8.52
C LEU A 305 2.06 2.56 7.64
N SER A 306 2.86 1.67 7.07
CA SER A 306 3.81 2.02 6.00
C SER A 306 3.07 2.25 4.68
N PRO A 307 3.66 2.96 3.70
CA PRO A 307 3.05 3.11 2.38
C PRO A 307 2.74 1.76 1.73
N PRO A 308 1.55 1.60 1.12
CA PRO A 308 1.14 0.33 0.50
C PRO A 308 2.03 -0.03 -0.68
N ARG A 309 2.20 -1.32 -0.94
CA ARG A 309 3.01 -1.81 -2.08
C ARG A 309 2.26 -1.55 -3.38
N ILE A 310 2.90 -0.87 -4.32
CA ILE A 310 2.37 -0.61 -5.66
C ILE A 310 2.98 -1.64 -6.61
N GLY A 311 2.13 -2.42 -7.30
CA GLY A 311 2.55 -3.43 -8.27
C GLY A 311 3.18 -2.80 -9.51
N ASP A 312 2.41 -1.94 -10.18
CA ASP A 312 2.83 -1.20 -11.38
C ASP A 312 3.34 0.18 -10.95
N TYR A 313 4.58 0.20 -10.47
CA TYR A 313 5.18 1.41 -9.93
C TYR A 313 5.47 2.42 -11.04
N TRP A 314 4.85 3.60 -10.98
CA TRP A 314 5.07 4.65 -11.96
C TRP A 314 5.23 6.04 -11.35
N MET A 315 5.88 6.91 -12.11
CA MET A 315 6.15 8.31 -11.80
C MET A 315 6.21 9.10 -13.10
N SER A 316 5.76 10.35 -13.09
CA SER A 316 6.11 11.30 -14.13
C SER A 316 6.47 12.66 -13.57
N VAL A 317 7.36 13.36 -14.27
CA VAL A 317 7.67 14.76 -14.00
C VAL A 317 7.49 15.55 -15.28
N THR A 318 6.67 16.60 -15.21
CA THR A 318 6.38 17.47 -16.36
C THR A 318 6.91 18.87 -16.06
N ARG A 319 7.83 19.38 -16.90
CA ARG A 319 8.22 20.80 -16.93
C ARG A 319 7.22 21.57 -17.77
N GLN A 320 6.53 22.52 -17.13
CA GLN A 320 5.57 23.41 -17.78
C GLN A 320 6.23 24.68 -18.30
N GLU A 321 5.53 25.39 -19.19
CA GLU A 321 5.90 26.72 -19.66
C GLU A 321 6.00 27.67 -18.45
N GLY A 322 7.19 28.24 -18.21
CA GLY A 322 7.51 29.00 -16.99
C GLY A 322 8.37 28.25 -15.95
N GLY A 323 8.75 27.00 -16.22
CA GLY A 323 9.78 26.27 -15.46
C GLY A 323 9.28 25.44 -14.29
N VAL A 324 7.97 25.41 -14.03
CA VAL A 324 7.36 24.61 -12.95
C VAL A 324 7.47 23.11 -13.25
N LEU A 325 7.93 22.34 -12.27
CA LEU A 325 8.05 20.87 -12.35
C LEU A 325 6.90 20.20 -11.60
N VAL A 326 5.96 19.60 -12.32
CA VAL A 326 4.83 18.88 -11.70
C VAL A 326 5.18 17.40 -11.58
N PHE A 327 5.19 16.89 -10.35
CA PHE A 327 5.43 15.48 -10.04
C PHE A 327 4.09 14.76 -9.83
N ASP A 328 3.91 13.63 -10.52
CA ASP A 328 2.73 12.77 -10.39
C ASP A 328 3.12 11.28 -10.31
N GLY A 329 2.31 10.47 -9.65
CA GLY A 329 2.56 9.05 -9.40
C GLY A 329 2.98 8.77 -7.96
N TYR A 330 3.98 7.90 -7.77
CA TYR A 330 4.34 7.37 -6.44
C TYR A 330 5.78 7.68 -6.02
N ALA A 331 5.95 8.09 -4.77
CA ALA A 331 7.21 8.19 -4.05
C ALA A 331 7.37 7.03 -3.05
N PRO A 332 8.56 6.40 -2.95
CA PRO A 332 8.79 5.21 -2.13
C PRO A 332 8.57 5.47 -0.64
N ASP A 333 8.93 6.67 -0.20
CA ASP A 333 8.85 7.10 1.18
C ASP A 333 8.75 8.63 1.28
N GLU A 334 8.44 9.11 2.49
CA GLU A 334 8.30 10.53 2.78
C GLU A 334 9.61 11.31 2.61
N ALA A 335 10.76 10.66 2.85
CA ALA A 335 12.06 11.29 2.68
C ALA A 335 12.32 11.64 1.20
N THR A 336 11.96 10.74 0.29
CA THR A 336 12.09 10.93 -1.16
C THR A 336 11.14 12.00 -1.66
N ARG A 337 9.87 11.98 -1.22
CA ARG A 337 8.88 13.02 -1.56
C ARG A 337 9.33 14.40 -1.08
N ALA A 338 9.86 14.49 0.14
CA ALA A 338 10.42 15.73 0.68
C ALA A 338 11.65 16.21 -0.10
N ALA A 339 12.50 15.30 -0.58
CA ALA A 339 13.64 15.65 -1.42
C ALA A 339 13.20 16.27 -2.75
N PHE A 340 12.14 15.75 -3.39
CA PHE A 340 11.58 16.35 -4.60
C PHE A 340 10.92 17.71 -4.34
N SER A 341 10.22 17.85 -3.21
CA SER A 341 9.66 19.14 -2.79
C SER A 341 10.72 20.23 -2.55
N GLY A 342 11.99 19.85 -2.36
CA GLY A 342 13.10 20.79 -2.19
C GLY A 342 13.68 21.32 -3.50
N ILE A 343 13.26 20.80 -4.66
CA ILE A 343 13.66 21.28 -5.97
C ILE A 343 12.95 22.61 -6.25
N ALA A 344 13.64 23.56 -6.88
CA ALA A 344 13.05 24.84 -7.26
C ALA A 344 11.84 24.62 -8.20
N ASP A 345 10.76 25.37 -7.95
CA ASP A 345 9.53 25.33 -8.74
C ASP A 345 8.87 23.94 -8.87
N ALA A 346 9.16 23.02 -7.93
CA ALA A 346 8.55 21.69 -7.91
C ALA A 346 7.19 21.68 -7.20
N ASP A 347 6.16 21.20 -7.91
CA ASP A 347 4.86 20.85 -7.36
C ASP A 347 4.75 19.34 -7.17
N VAL A 348 4.79 18.90 -5.91
CA VAL A 348 4.63 17.48 -5.52
C VAL A 348 3.23 17.17 -5.00
N SER A 349 2.24 18.02 -5.26
CA SER A 349 0.87 17.87 -4.75
C SER A 349 0.19 16.59 -5.25
N PHE A 350 0.56 16.11 -6.43
CA PHE A 350 0.03 14.89 -7.04
C PHE A 350 0.84 13.64 -6.67
N LEU A 351 1.96 13.82 -5.93
CA LEU A 351 2.85 12.74 -5.56
C LEU A 351 2.39 11.98 -4.32
N LYS A 352 1.93 10.74 -4.53
CA LYS A 352 1.43 9.86 -3.48
C LYS A 352 2.55 9.02 -2.87
N LEU A 353 2.37 8.55 -1.65
CA LEU A 353 3.29 7.58 -1.05
C LEU A 353 2.89 6.15 -1.43
N GLY A 354 3.84 5.37 -1.92
CA GLY A 354 3.66 3.97 -2.23
C GLY A 354 5.00 3.25 -2.23
N SER A 355 5.08 2.08 -1.61
CA SER A 355 6.29 1.25 -1.59
C SER A 355 6.36 0.33 -2.81
N GLY A 356 7.49 -0.33 -3.05
CA GLY A 356 7.69 -1.19 -4.22
C GLY A 356 8.40 -0.53 -5.40
N ALA A 357 8.97 0.66 -5.20
CA ALA A 357 9.82 1.31 -6.20
C ALA A 357 11.02 0.40 -6.56
N PRO A 358 11.42 0.33 -7.84
CA PRO A 358 12.62 -0.40 -8.24
C PRO A 358 13.88 0.24 -7.65
N GLU A 359 14.95 -0.54 -7.49
CA GLU A 359 16.22 -0.04 -6.94
C GLU A 359 16.81 1.13 -7.77
N THR A 360 16.48 1.18 -9.06
CA THR A 360 16.94 2.22 -10.00
C THR A 360 16.09 3.49 -9.99
N TYR A 361 15.01 3.54 -9.21
CA TYR A 361 14.04 4.63 -9.20
C TYR A 361 14.69 6.01 -9.04
N ARG A 362 15.52 6.18 -8.01
CA ARG A 362 16.12 7.48 -7.71
C ARG A 362 17.06 7.94 -8.84
N SER A 363 17.94 7.04 -9.29
CA SER A 363 18.87 7.33 -10.38
C SER A 363 18.15 7.63 -11.71
N ALA A 364 17.02 6.98 -11.98
CA ALA A 364 16.24 7.22 -13.19
C ALA A 364 15.58 8.61 -13.15
N VAL A 365 14.97 8.99 -12.02
CA VAL A 365 14.35 10.30 -11.84
C VAL A 365 15.40 11.41 -11.88
N ASP A 366 16.53 11.26 -11.19
CA ASP A 366 17.61 12.26 -11.20
C ASP A 366 18.18 12.45 -12.62
N PHE A 367 18.34 11.37 -13.39
CA PHE A 367 18.75 11.46 -14.79
C PHE A 367 17.69 12.15 -15.65
N GLY A 368 16.41 11.79 -15.51
CA GLY A 368 15.35 12.45 -16.27
C GLY A 368 15.18 13.94 -15.92
N LEU A 369 15.38 14.33 -14.66
CA LEU A 369 15.42 15.74 -14.24
C LEU A 369 16.58 16.49 -14.90
N SER A 370 17.75 15.84 -15.06
CA SER A 370 18.87 16.45 -15.79
C SER A 370 18.58 16.67 -17.28
N LEU A 371 17.72 15.84 -17.90
CA LEU A 371 17.25 16.07 -19.27
C LEU A 371 16.25 17.24 -19.31
N LEU A 372 15.33 17.31 -18.35
CA LEU A 372 14.33 18.39 -18.27
C LEU A 372 14.97 19.78 -18.03
N ASP A 373 16.14 19.86 -17.41
CA ASP A 373 16.87 21.12 -17.20
C ASP A 373 17.28 21.81 -18.53
N HIS A 374 17.34 21.04 -19.61
CA HIS A 374 17.68 21.48 -20.96
C HIS A 374 16.44 21.71 -21.85
N MET A 375 15.22 21.61 -21.31
CA MET A 375 13.98 21.67 -22.09
C MET A 375 13.11 22.82 -21.66
N SER A 376 12.62 23.68 -22.56
CA SER A 376 11.65 24.73 -22.20
C SER A 376 10.35 24.15 -21.63
N GLU A 377 9.92 23.03 -22.21
CA GLU A 377 8.78 22.22 -21.79
C GLU A 377 9.10 20.75 -22.05
N GLY A 378 8.70 19.85 -21.16
CA GLY A 378 8.99 18.44 -21.35
C GLY A 378 8.37 17.54 -20.29
N ARG A 379 8.41 16.24 -20.54
CA ARG A 379 7.92 15.21 -19.63
C ARG A 379 8.91 14.06 -19.57
N ILE A 380 9.20 13.61 -18.37
CA ILE A 380 9.78 12.29 -18.14
C ILE A 380 8.73 11.40 -17.49
N ALA A 381 8.66 10.14 -17.89
CA ALA A 381 7.86 9.13 -17.21
C ALA A 381 8.70 7.88 -16.94
N LEU A 382 8.54 7.33 -15.75
CA LEU A 382 9.20 6.13 -15.28
C LEU A 382 8.12 5.09 -14.99
N ASN A 383 8.18 3.94 -15.66
CA ASN A 383 7.36 2.78 -15.35
C ASN A 383 8.27 1.61 -15.00
N GLY A 384 8.31 1.23 -13.72
CA GLY A 384 9.36 0.35 -13.20
C GLY A 384 10.74 0.93 -13.51
N SER A 385 11.52 0.24 -14.33
CA SER A 385 12.86 0.68 -14.77
C SER A 385 12.89 1.30 -16.16
N ALA A 386 11.74 1.42 -16.82
CA ALA A 386 11.61 1.98 -18.16
C ALA A 386 11.38 3.50 -18.08
N LEU A 387 12.33 4.27 -18.60
CA LEU A 387 12.26 5.73 -18.68
C LEU A 387 11.82 6.14 -20.09
N SER A 388 10.80 6.99 -20.20
CA SER A 388 10.49 7.73 -21.42
C SER A 388 10.72 9.21 -21.20
N VAL A 389 11.09 9.89 -22.29
CA VAL A 389 11.33 11.34 -22.29
C VAL A 389 10.70 11.96 -23.54
N SER A 390 10.03 13.09 -23.34
CA SER A 390 9.55 13.92 -24.44
C SER A 390 9.68 15.39 -24.11
N GLY A 391 9.83 16.25 -25.11
CA GLY A 391 9.89 17.69 -24.85
C GLY A 391 10.45 18.53 -25.97
N LEU A 392 10.50 19.84 -25.71
CA LEU A 392 11.09 20.87 -26.54
C LEU A 392 12.36 21.37 -25.87
N ALA A 393 13.50 21.26 -26.54
CA ALA A 393 14.76 21.81 -26.04
C ALA A 393 14.68 23.34 -25.94
N GLU A 394 15.32 23.92 -24.92
CA GLU A 394 15.32 25.37 -24.71
C GLU A 394 16.14 26.12 -25.78
N THR A 395 17.31 25.57 -26.13
CA THR A 395 18.18 26.09 -27.18
C THR A 395 18.76 24.96 -28.06
N SER A 396 19.40 25.32 -29.17
CA SER A 396 20.06 24.36 -30.06
C SER A 396 21.24 23.66 -29.36
N ASP A 397 21.91 24.37 -28.43
CA ASP A 397 22.95 23.79 -27.58
C ASP A 397 22.37 22.79 -26.59
N ASP A 398 21.24 23.12 -25.97
CA ASP A 398 20.53 22.23 -25.05
C ASP A 398 20.02 20.96 -25.75
N TYR A 399 19.51 21.09 -26.98
CA TYR A 399 19.12 19.94 -27.79
C TYR A 399 20.30 18.98 -28.00
N ARG A 400 21.49 19.50 -28.33
CA ARG A 400 22.71 18.70 -28.44
C ARG A 400 23.12 18.09 -27.10
N ALA A 401 22.98 18.83 -26.01
CA ALA A 401 23.30 18.34 -24.67
C ALA A 401 22.41 17.15 -24.28
N ILE A 402 21.10 17.24 -24.48
CA ILE A 402 20.14 16.16 -24.22
C ILE A 402 20.51 14.90 -25.02
N ARG A 403 20.79 15.05 -26.33
CA ARG A 403 21.18 13.92 -27.19
C ARG A 403 22.49 13.28 -26.72
N SER A 404 23.50 14.09 -26.41
CA SER A 404 24.77 13.58 -25.89
C SER A 404 24.60 12.82 -24.58
N LEU A 405 23.70 13.25 -23.69
CA LEU A 405 23.39 12.55 -22.44
C LEU A 405 22.74 11.19 -22.72
N LEU A 406 21.80 11.12 -23.66
CA LEU A 406 21.15 9.87 -24.06
C LEU A 406 22.14 8.90 -24.73
N ASP A 407 23.04 9.40 -25.58
CA ASP A 407 24.06 8.59 -26.28
C ASP A 407 25.14 8.05 -25.34
N THR A 408 25.46 8.78 -24.27
CA THR A 408 26.38 8.32 -23.21
C THR A 408 25.80 7.09 -22.47
N GLY A 409 24.48 6.93 -22.51
CA GLY A 409 23.75 5.81 -21.94
C GLY A 409 22.97 6.21 -20.67
N VAL A 410 21.82 5.58 -20.50
CA VAL A 410 21.00 5.71 -19.29
C VAL A 410 21.67 5.03 -18.08
N PRO A 411 21.32 5.41 -16.84
CA PRO A 411 21.87 4.78 -15.63
C PRO A 411 21.73 3.26 -15.61
N GLN A 412 22.63 2.55 -14.92
CA GLN A 412 22.61 1.09 -14.88
C GLN A 412 21.25 0.56 -14.37
N GLY A 413 20.70 -0.40 -15.12
CA GLY A 413 19.40 -1.01 -14.81
C GLY A 413 18.19 -0.16 -15.17
N VAL A 414 18.37 1.00 -15.80
CA VAL A 414 17.31 1.78 -16.46
C VAL A 414 17.31 1.45 -17.95
N THR A 415 16.13 1.41 -18.57
CA THR A 415 15.98 1.24 -20.03
C THR A 415 15.26 2.44 -20.62
N LEU A 416 15.78 3.03 -21.69
CA LEU A 416 15.06 4.07 -22.43
C LEU A 416 13.97 3.41 -23.28
N ALA A 417 12.70 3.67 -22.96
CA ALA A 417 11.55 3.10 -23.66
C ALA A 417 11.13 3.92 -24.87
N ALA A 418 11.09 5.24 -24.73
CA ALA A 418 10.75 6.17 -25.82
C ALA A 418 11.47 7.51 -25.62
N SER A 419 11.86 8.14 -26.73
CA SER A 419 12.45 9.49 -26.75
C SER A 419 11.84 10.30 -27.88
N ASP A 420 11.05 11.31 -27.55
CA ASP A 420 10.46 12.26 -28.50
C ASP A 420 10.96 13.68 -28.21
N LEU A 421 12.07 14.03 -28.84
CA LEU A 421 12.80 15.27 -28.59
C LEU A 421 12.70 16.22 -29.76
N ARG A 422 12.18 17.42 -29.51
CA ARG A 422 12.02 18.47 -30.51
C ARG A 422 13.05 19.58 -30.31
N ALA A 423 13.60 20.07 -31.40
CA ALA A 423 14.51 21.21 -31.41
C ALA A 423 13.74 22.52 -31.17
N PRO A 424 14.37 23.57 -30.59
CA PRO A 424 13.70 24.83 -30.34
C PRO A 424 13.18 25.46 -31.63
N ARG A 425 12.08 26.21 -31.56
CA ARG A 425 11.52 26.87 -32.74
C ARG A 425 12.34 28.11 -33.12
N ALA A 426 12.90 28.13 -34.32
CA ALA A 426 13.59 29.30 -34.86
C ALA A 426 12.61 30.44 -35.19
N ALA A 427 13.02 31.68 -34.88
CA ALA A 427 12.26 32.86 -35.29
C ALA A 427 12.30 33.09 -36.81
N HIS A 428 13.46 32.80 -37.42
CA HIS A 428 13.68 32.79 -38.87
C HIS A 428 14.36 31.49 -39.23
N TYR A 429 13.70 30.67 -40.06
CA TYR A 429 14.21 29.37 -40.46
C TYR A 429 14.91 29.49 -41.81
N SER A 430 16.20 29.16 -41.85
CA SER A 430 16.99 29.13 -43.09
C SER A 430 17.75 27.83 -43.22
N PHE A 431 17.92 27.36 -44.45
CA PHE A 431 18.65 26.13 -44.76
C PHE A 431 19.43 26.32 -46.06
N GLY A 432 20.62 25.74 -46.17
CA GLY A 432 21.47 25.86 -47.34
C GLY A 432 22.32 24.61 -47.61
N LEU A 433 22.38 24.22 -48.87
CA LEU A 433 23.31 23.25 -49.44
C LEU A 433 24.13 23.95 -50.50
N SER A 434 25.42 24.15 -50.25
CA SER A 434 26.34 24.77 -51.21
C SER A 434 27.33 23.76 -51.77
N ARG A 435 27.63 23.84 -53.07
CA ARG A 435 28.67 23.07 -53.75
C ARG A 435 29.78 24.02 -54.19
N ASN A 436 31.01 23.73 -53.79
CA ASN A 436 32.18 24.52 -54.17
C ASN A 436 32.84 24.03 -55.48
N ASP A 437 33.88 24.75 -55.93
CA ASP A 437 34.63 24.44 -57.17
C ASP A 437 35.30 23.05 -57.14
N ASP A 438 35.63 22.54 -55.95
CA ASP A 438 36.19 21.20 -55.75
C ASP A 438 35.11 20.09 -55.80
N GLY A 439 33.85 20.47 -55.99
CA GLY A 439 32.70 19.58 -56.04
C GLY A 439 32.22 19.08 -54.67
N ILE A 440 32.78 19.61 -53.58
CA ILE A 440 32.42 19.29 -52.20
C ILE A 440 31.15 20.06 -51.82
N VAL A 441 30.22 19.37 -51.16
CA VAL A 441 28.97 19.94 -50.66
C VAL A 441 29.12 20.31 -49.19
N GLN A 442 28.67 21.51 -48.82
CA GLN A 442 28.62 22.01 -47.45
C GLN A 442 27.17 22.30 -47.07
N LEU A 443 26.70 21.70 -45.97
CA LEU A 443 25.44 22.05 -45.34
C LEU A 443 25.63 23.25 -44.41
N SER A 444 24.64 24.14 -44.40
CA SER A 444 24.59 25.33 -43.55
C SER A 444 23.15 25.67 -43.16
N GLY A 445 22.96 26.42 -42.08
CA GLY A 445 21.64 26.88 -41.62
C GLY A 445 21.07 25.96 -40.55
N MET A 446 19.77 25.68 -40.61
CA MET A 446 19.03 24.99 -39.56
C MET A 446 18.47 23.66 -40.05
N LEU A 447 18.47 22.65 -39.17
CA LEU A 447 17.85 21.35 -39.40
C LEU A 447 16.96 20.94 -38.22
N PRO A 448 15.86 20.20 -38.46
CA PRO A 448 14.98 19.75 -37.37
C PRO A 448 15.63 18.71 -36.47
N SER A 449 16.51 17.88 -37.05
CA SER A 449 17.09 16.74 -36.35
C SER A 449 18.43 16.28 -36.97
N PRO A 450 19.30 15.61 -36.19
CA PRO A 450 20.57 15.05 -36.65
C PRO A 450 20.40 13.88 -37.61
N GLU A 451 19.27 13.17 -37.55
CA GLU A 451 18.97 12.08 -38.49
C GLU A 451 18.87 12.62 -39.92
N ILE A 452 18.22 13.78 -40.10
CA ILE A 452 18.12 14.46 -41.39
C ILE A 452 19.51 14.92 -41.86
N GLU A 453 20.32 15.49 -40.97
CA GLU A 453 21.69 15.90 -41.31
C GLU A 453 22.52 14.73 -41.85
N ARG A 454 22.47 13.60 -41.15
CA ARG A 454 23.20 12.39 -41.53
C ARG A 454 22.74 11.87 -42.89
N ASP A 455 21.44 11.87 -43.16
CA ASP A 455 20.87 11.38 -44.41
C ASP A 455 21.23 12.31 -45.58
N VAL A 456 21.21 13.63 -45.36
CA VAL A 456 21.61 14.62 -46.37
C VAL A 456 23.13 14.54 -46.63
N LEU A 457 23.97 14.41 -45.60
CA LEU A 457 25.42 14.23 -45.76
C LEU A 457 25.77 12.92 -46.49
N ALA A 458 25.09 11.82 -46.15
CA ALA A 458 25.27 10.54 -46.82
C ALA A 458 24.95 10.63 -48.33
N ALA A 459 23.91 11.40 -48.67
CA ALA A 459 23.54 11.64 -50.06
C ALA A 459 24.46 12.64 -50.78
N ALA A 460 25.07 13.58 -50.05
CA ALA A 460 25.97 14.59 -50.60
C ALA A 460 27.33 14.04 -51.05
N GLY A 461 27.74 12.88 -50.53
CA GLY A 461 28.92 12.14 -50.95
C GLY A 461 30.17 12.37 -50.08
N PRO A 462 31.27 11.65 -50.37
CA PRO A 462 32.47 11.66 -49.54
C PRO A 462 33.15 13.04 -49.54
N GLY A 463 33.46 13.55 -48.35
CA GLY A 463 34.08 14.86 -48.15
C GLY A 463 33.09 15.99 -47.87
N ALA A 464 31.77 15.73 -47.89
CA ALA A 464 30.76 16.71 -47.51
C ALA A 464 30.94 17.15 -46.05
N GLY A 465 30.79 18.45 -45.80
CA GLY A 465 30.85 19.05 -44.48
C GLY A 465 29.52 19.62 -44.04
N SER A 466 29.39 19.88 -42.74
CA SER A 466 28.19 20.45 -42.13
C SER A 466 28.55 21.53 -41.12
N ASP A 467 27.81 22.64 -41.17
CA ASP A 467 27.84 23.75 -40.21
C ASP A 467 26.39 24.18 -39.94
N VAL A 468 25.63 23.28 -39.31
CA VAL A 468 24.19 23.42 -39.07
C VAL A 468 23.88 23.54 -37.57
N GLU A 469 22.81 24.25 -37.28
CA GLU A 469 22.19 24.29 -35.95
C GLU A 469 20.88 23.49 -35.96
N TYR A 470 20.49 22.92 -34.81
CA TYR A 470 19.22 22.21 -34.71
C TYR A 470 18.12 23.14 -34.23
N ALA A 471 17.13 23.37 -35.08
CA ALA A 471 15.95 24.16 -34.77
C ALA A 471 14.76 23.66 -35.59
N SER A 472 13.55 23.89 -35.08
CA SER A 472 12.29 23.64 -35.78
C SER A 472 11.75 24.93 -36.41
N GLY A 473 10.93 24.79 -37.45
CA GLY A 473 10.45 25.91 -38.28
C GLY A 473 10.46 25.59 -39.78
N GLU A 474 10.78 24.35 -40.11
CA GLU A 474 10.82 23.78 -41.42
C GLU A 474 9.43 23.79 -42.11
N PRO A 475 9.39 23.89 -43.45
CA PRO A 475 8.15 23.78 -44.21
C PRO A 475 7.58 22.35 -44.15
N ARG A 476 6.25 22.20 -44.30
CA ARG A 476 5.52 20.90 -44.22
C ARG A 476 6.03 19.76 -45.11
N ASN A 477 6.90 20.04 -46.08
CA ASN A 477 7.49 19.06 -47.01
C ASN A 477 9.03 19.17 -47.08
N PHE A 478 9.68 19.55 -45.98
CA PHE A 478 11.10 19.91 -45.96
C PHE A 478 12.02 18.85 -46.56
N THR A 479 11.97 17.61 -46.08
CA THR A 479 12.84 16.51 -46.56
C THR A 479 12.62 16.21 -48.05
N ALA A 480 11.35 16.17 -48.48
CA ALA A 480 11.01 15.98 -49.89
C ALA A 480 11.49 17.15 -50.77
N ALA A 481 11.45 18.38 -50.25
CA ALA A 481 11.98 19.56 -50.94
C ALA A 481 13.51 19.49 -51.09
N ILE A 482 14.24 19.08 -50.06
CA ILE A 482 15.70 18.84 -50.14
C ILE A 482 16.02 17.81 -51.22
N ASP A 483 15.29 16.69 -51.23
CA ASP A 483 15.47 15.63 -52.23
C ASP A 483 15.16 16.11 -53.66
N GLN A 484 14.17 16.98 -53.83
CA GLN A 484 13.86 17.59 -55.12
C GLN A 484 14.95 18.58 -55.57
N ALA A 485 15.51 19.35 -54.64
CA ALA A 485 16.47 20.40 -54.94
C ALA A 485 17.89 19.89 -55.18
N ARG A 486 18.32 18.86 -54.43
CA ARG A 486 19.69 18.35 -54.51
C ARG A 486 20.02 17.76 -55.89
N VAL A 487 19.02 17.34 -56.67
CA VAL A 487 19.18 16.79 -58.03
C VAL A 487 19.86 17.80 -58.97
N PHE A 488 19.74 19.10 -58.68
CA PHE A 488 20.33 20.15 -59.50
C PHE A 488 21.80 20.44 -59.16
N LEU A 489 22.27 20.12 -57.94
CA LEU A 489 23.64 20.42 -57.49
C LEU A 489 24.75 19.79 -58.37
N PRO A 490 24.62 18.55 -58.88
CA PRO A 490 25.63 17.95 -59.76
C PRO A 490 25.84 18.70 -61.08
N TRP A 491 24.83 19.45 -61.55
CA TRP A 491 24.87 20.19 -62.82
C TRP A 491 25.46 21.61 -62.68
N LEU A 492 25.74 22.06 -61.45
CA LEU A 492 26.36 23.36 -61.14
C LEU A 492 27.85 23.18 -60.85
N SER A 493 28.73 24.00 -61.43
CA SER A 493 30.17 24.02 -61.09
C SER A 493 30.40 24.61 -59.70
N VAL A 494 29.69 25.70 -59.39
CA VAL A 494 29.51 26.25 -58.04
C VAL A 494 28.05 26.64 -57.93
N GLY A 495 27.40 26.28 -56.83
CA GLY A 495 26.00 26.64 -56.66
C GLY A 495 25.48 26.32 -55.29
N GLN A 496 24.27 26.79 -55.02
CA GLN A 496 23.60 26.58 -53.76
C GLN A 496 22.11 26.35 -53.98
N VAL A 497 21.57 25.46 -53.15
CA VAL A 497 20.15 25.38 -52.86
C VAL A 497 19.95 26.00 -51.49
N ALA A 498 19.10 27.01 -51.40
CA ALA A 498 18.77 27.65 -50.13
C ALA A 498 17.27 27.72 -49.91
N PHE A 499 16.84 27.63 -48.66
CA PHE A 499 15.51 27.98 -48.21
C PHE A 499 15.65 29.14 -47.23
N ASP A 500 14.96 30.24 -47.51
CA ASP A 500 14.92 31.42 -46.66
C ASP A 500 13.59 32.14 -46.83
N ASP A 501 13.03 32.68 -45.75
CA ASP A 501 11.74 33.39 -45.71
C ASP A 501 10.61 32.70 -46.52
N GLY A 502 10.50 31.38 -46.39
CA GLY A 502 9.42 30.59 -47.03
C GLY A 502 9.64 30.27 -48.50
N THR A 503 10.79 30.63 -49.09
CA THR A 503 11.07 30.46 -50.52
C THR A 503 12.31 29.60 -50.72
N TRP A 504 12.20 28.60 -51.60
CA TRP A 504 13.34 27.81 -52.06
C TRP A 504 13.99 28.47 -53.27
N THR A 505 15.30 28.65 -53.23
CA THR A 505 16.12 29.26 -54.27
C THR A 505 17.21 28.30 -54.72
N ILE A 506 17.30 28.05 -56.03
CA ILE A 506 18.43 27.35 -56.65
C ILE A 506 19.25 28.40 -57.38
N SER A 507 20.52 28.55 -57.01
CA SER A 507 21.41 29.55 -57.62
C SER A 507 22.81 29.02 -57.90
N GLY A 508 23.51 29.56 -58.89
CA GLY A 508 24.88 29.16 -59.18
C GLY A 508 25.30 29.31 -60.63
N THR A 509 26.51 28.81 -60.92
CA THR A 509 27.08 28.73 -62.26
C THR A 509 26.91 27.31 -62.79
N PRO A 510 26.18 27.10 -63.90
CA PRO A 510 26.11 25.80 -64.57
C PRO A 510 27.49 25.34 -65.05
N ALA A 511 27.74 24.03 -65.08
CA ALA A 511 29.02 23.50 -65.55
C ALA A 511 29.25 23.72 -67.06
N SER A 512 28.16 23.82 -67.84
CA SER A 512 28.18 24.14 -69.26
C SER A 512 26.86 24.79 -69.72
N THR A 513 26.82 25.28 -70.95
CA THR A 513 25.57 25.77 -71.58
C THR A 513 24.53 24.66 -71.76
N ILE A 514 24.95 23.40 -71.90
CA ILE A 514 24.06 22.23 -71.97
C ILE A 514 23.44 21.98 -70.60
N ASP A 515 24.24 22.00 -69.54
CA ASP A 515 23.76 21.81 -68.17
C ASP A 515 22.79 22.92 -67.76
N LYS A 516 23.03 24.16 -68.20
CA LYS A 516 22.07 25.27 -68.00
C LYS A 516 20.69 24.92 -68.59
N GLY A 517 20.65 24.45 -69.83
CA GLY A 517 19.40 24.03 -70.48
C GLY A 517 18.74 22.82 -69.79
N ALA A 518 19.54 21.89 -69.28
CA ALA A 518 19.05 20.74 -68.50
C ALA A 518 18.42 21.17 -67.18
N ILE A 519 19.08 22.07 -66.42
CA ILE A 519 18.56 22.64 -65.17
C ILE A 519 17.22 23.35 -65.42
N GLU A 520 17.15 24.24 -66.41
CA GLU A 520 15.92 24.99 -66.74
C GLU A 520 14.77 24.04 -67.14
N THR A 521 15.08 23.00 -67.91
CA THR A 521 14.08 22.00 -68.34
C THR A 521 13.57 21.18 -67.17
N GLU A 522 14.47 20.65 -66.34
CA GLU A 522 14.11 19.82 -65.19
C GLU A 522 13.34 20.64 -64.13
N PHE A 523 13.72 21.91 -63.94
CA PHE A 523 13.00 22.85 -63.07
C PHE A 523 11.55 23.07 -63.54
N ALA A 524 11.34 23.16 -64.85
CA ALA A 524 10.00 23.28 -65.44
C ALA A 524 9.19 21.97 -65.36
N ILE A 525 9.80 20.82 -65.66
CA ILE A 525 9.14 19.49 -65.60
C ILE A 525 8.63 19.20 -64.18
N ARG A 526 9.44 19.53 -63.17
CA ARG A 526 9.08 19.35 -61.76
C ARG A 526 8.06 20.37 -61.25
N GLY A 527 7.70 21.37 -62.06
CA GLY A 527 6.70 22.40 -61.70
C GLY A 527 7.16 23.31 -60.55
N LEU A 528 8.47 23.45 -60.31
CA LEU A 528 9.00 24.14 -59.13
C LEU A 528 8.65 25.63 -59.09
N ALA A 529 8.59 26.30 -60.24
CA ALA A 529 8.11 27.68 -60.34
C ALA A 529 6.67 27.85 -59.83
N ALA A 530 5.78 26.91 -60.16
CA ALA A 530 4.39 26.93 -59.69
C ALA A 530 4.28 26.59 -58.20
N ALA A 531 5.26 25.86 -57.66
CA ALA A 531 5.42 25.60 -56.24
C ALA A 531 6.10 26.76 -55.47
N GLY A 532 6.37 27.90 -56.14
CA GLY A 532 6.94 29.09 -55.51
C GLY A 532 8.47 29.12 -55.42
N TRP A 533 9.18 28.24 -56.13
CA TRP A 533 10.64 28.20 -56.12
C TRP A 533 11.23 29.22 -57.10
N THR A 534 12.42 29.70 -56.79
CA THR A 534 13.20 30.63 -57.62
C THR A 534 14.44 29.95 -58.19
N LEU A 535 14.82 30.33 -59.41
CA LEU A 535 16.00 29.84 -60.11
C LEU A 535 16.83 31.04 -60.57
N ASP A 536 18.08 31.14 -60.11
CA ASP A 536 19.01 32.24 -60.40
C ASP A 536 20.38 31.70 -60.90
N LEU A 537 20.50 31.55 -62.22
CA LEU A 537 21.69 30.98 -62.85
C LEU A 537 22.53 32.07 -63.55
N THR A 538 23.83 32.05 -63.28
CA THR A 538 24.81 32.89 -64.01
C THR A 538 25.14 32.28 -65.38
N GLU A 539 25.79 33.06 -66.26
CA GLU A 539 26.31 32.49 -67.50
C GLU A 539 27.56 31.64 -67.23
N PRO A 540 27.62 30.39 -67.76
CA PRO A 540 28.82 29.60 -67.69
C PRO A 540 29.96 30.31 -68.44
N GLY A 541 31.16 30.35 -67.84
CA GLY A 541 32.33 30.96 -68.46
C GLY A 541 32.61 30.38 -69.84
N LEU A 542 32.88 31.24 -70.82
CA LEU A 542 33.22 30.82 -72.19
C LEU A 542 34.39 29.82 -72.17
N PRO A 543 34.32 28.72 -72.93
CA PRO A 543 35.45 27.82 -73.06
C PRO A 543 36.65 28.61 -73.61
N VAL A 544 37.78 28.60 -72.89
CA VAL A 544 39.06 29.02 -73.48
C VAL A 544 39.39 28.00 -74.56
N ALA A 545 39.20 28.40 -75.82
CA ALA A 545 39.59 27.62 -76.98
C ALA A 545 41.08 27.27 -76.90
N GLN A 546 41.39 25.99 -76.72
CA GLN A 546 42.74 25.47 -76.87
C GLN A 546 43.14 25.53 -78.35
N ALA A 547 44.34 26.05 -78.59
CA ALA A 547 44.94 26.23 -79.90
C ALA A 547 45.17 24.89 -80.62
N GLU A 548 44.68 24.80 -81.85
CA GLU A 548 45.12 23.80 -82.83
C GLU A 548 46.55 24.15 -83.32
N GLU A 549 47.43 23.14 -83.33
CA GLU A 549 48.63 23.10 -84.17
C GLU A 549 48.74 21.73 -84.87
N PRO A 550 49.42 21.66 -86.03
CA PRO A 550 48.85 21.04 -87.23
C PRO A 550 49.35 19.62 -87.54
N VAL A 551 48.57 18.93 -88.37
CA VAL A 551 48.91 17.68 -89.06
C VAL A 551 50.01 17.93 -90.10
N PRO A 552 51.08 17.10 -90.17
CA PRO A 552 51.91 16.97 -91.35
C PRO A 552 51.53 15.74 -92.19
N THR A 553 51.68 15.92 -93.51
CA THR A 553 51.43 14.99 -94.61
C THR A 553 52.47 13.86 -94.72
N GLN A 554 51.97 12.68 -95.14
CA GLN A 554 52.61 11.40 -95.51
C GLN A 554 53.72 11.48 -96.61
N PRO A 555 54.59 10.45 -96.79
CA PRO A 555 54.29 9.31 -97.71
C PRO A 555 54.89 7.91 -97.39
N ASP A 556 54.24 6.88 -97.97
CA ASP A 556 54.68 5.54 -98.41
C ASP A 556 55.21 4.52 -97.34
N ASP A 557 55.03 3.20 -97.39
CA ASP A 557 54.58 2.29 -98.46
C ASP A 557 54.19 0.88 -97.90
N THR A 558 53.43 0.12 -98.71
CA THR A 558 53.29 -1.36 -98.77
C THR A 558 52.50 -2.22 -97.75
N ALA A 559 51.41 -2.82 -98.30
CA ALA A 559 51.04 -4.26 -98.29
C ALA A 559 50.57 -4.92 -96.97
N SER A 560 49.58 -5.82 -96.91
CA SER A 560 48.58 -6.42 -97.83
C SER A 560 47.71 -7.38 -96.98
N ALA A 561 46.53 -7.76 -97.54
CA ALA A 561 45.58 -8.82 -97.14
C ALA A 561 44.51 -8.44 -96.08
N ALA A 562 43.28 -8.00 -96.41
CA ALA A 562 42.13 -8.61 -97.13
C ALA A 562 41.16 -9.41 -96.20
N PRO A 563 39.86 -9.59 -96.51
CA PRO A 563 38.75 -8.62 -96.26
C PRO A 563 37.41 -9.30 -95.82
N GLU A 564 36.28 -8.60 -96.03
CA GLU A 564 34.84 -8.98 -96.06
C GLU A 564 34.01 -8.49 -94.85
N GLU A 565 33.13 -7.47 -94.90
CA GLU A 565 32.01 -7.02 -95.78
C GLU A 565 30.67 -7.81 -95.69
N GLN A 566 29.68 -7.15 -95.06
CA GLN A 566 28.24 -7.04 -95.40
C GLN A 566 27.26 -8.23 -95.13
N PRO A 567 25.92 -8.02 -95.09
CA PRO A 567 25.12 -6.89 -94.56
C PRO A 567 23.83 -7.33 -93.78
N ALA A 568 23.06 -6.37 -93.23
CA ALA A 568 21.60 -6.51 -92.96
C ALA A 568 20.82 -6.58 -94.32
N PRO A 569 19.48 -6.84 -94.47
CA PRO A 569 18.34 -6.22 -93.73
C PRO A 569 16.94 -6.95 -93.75
N VAL A 570 15.88 -6.23 -93.31
CA VAL A 570 14.44 -6.21 -93.73
C VAL A 570 13.33 -6.91 -92.88
N VAL A 571 12.53 -6.09 -92.14
CA VAL A 571 11.04 -5.83 -92.07
C VAL A 571 10.07 -6.99 -92.50
N PRO A 572 8.85 -7.26 -91.90
CA PRO A 572 7.83 -6.30 -91.43
C PRO A 572 7.00 -6.59 -90.15
N GLU A 573 6.32 -5.52 -89.74
CA GLU A 573 5.27 -5.26 -88.76
C GLU A 573 3.89 -5.90 -89.08
N GLU A 574 3.17 -6.44 -88.06
CA GLU A 574 1.71 -6.29 -87.86
C GLU A 574 1.24 -6.89 -86.50
N ALA A 575 0.29 -6.23 -85.83
CA ALA A 575 -0.43 -6.64 -84.60
C ALA A 575 -1.91 -7.04 -84.96
N PRO A 576 -2.85 -7.40 -84.04
CA PRO A 576 -2.87 -8.19 -82.79
C PRO A 576 -4.02 -9.27 -82.67
N ALA A 577 -3.99 -10.07 -81.58
CA ALA A 577 -5.07 -10.85 -80.89
C ALA A 577 -5.68 -12.12 -81.57
N PRO A 578 -6.10 -13.20 -80.84
CA PRO A 578 -6.81 -13.20 -79.54
C PRO A 578 -6.33 -14.22 -78.47
N ALA A 579 -6.88 -14.07 -77.27
CA ALA A 579 -6.62 -14.85 -76.06
C ALA A 579 -7.19 -16.29 -76.06
N ALA A 580 -6.56 -17.19 -75.30
CA ALA A 580 -7.18 -18.31 -74.58
C ALA A 580 -6.23 -18.77 -73.45
N PRO A 581 -6.74 -19.33 -72.34
CA PRO A 581 -6.37 -18.94 -70.99
C PRO A 581 -5.39 -19.90 -70.32
N GLU A 582 -4.55 -19.36 -69.42
CA GLU A 582 -3.88 -20.16 -68.40
C GLU A 582 -4.90 -20.71 -67.37
N PRO A 583 -4.69 -21.93 -66.85
CA PRO A 583 -5.63 -22.59 -65.97
C PRO A 583 -5.81 -21.81 -64.65
N ALA A 584 -7.07 -21.53 -64.34
CA ALA A 584 -7.51 -20.94 -63.10
C ALA A 584 -7.05 -21.78 -61.90
N SER A 585 -6.37 -21.14 -60.96
CA SER A 585 -6.28 -21.57 -59.57
C SER A 585 -7.69 -21.79 -59.02
N PRO A 586 -7.95 -22.85 -58.23
CA PRO A 586 -9.26 -23.07 -57.63
C PRO A 586 -9.66 -21.86 -56.77
N PRO A 587 -10.96 -21.48 -56.76
CA PRO A 587 -11.43 -20.34 -55.98
C PRO A 587 -11.11 -20.59 -54.51
N ALA A 588 -10.35 -19.67 -53.91
CA ALA A 588 -10.27 -19.52 -52.48
C ALA A 588 -11.70 -19.39 -51.96
N GLN A 589 -12.07 -20.26 -51.02
CA GLN A 589 -13.27 -20.07 -50.23
C GLN A 589 -13.21 -18.68 -49.60
N PRO A 590 -14.34 -17.96 -49.43
CA PRO A 590 -14.37 -16.71 -48.70
C PRO A 590 -13.94 -17.00 -47.25
N GLN A 591 -12.65 -16.80 -46.98
CA GLN A 591 -12.14 -16.59 -45.64
C GLN A 591 -12.59 -15.18 -45.27
N ASP A 592 -13.37 -15.07 -44.20
CA ASP A 592 -13.70 -13.81 -43.55
C ASP A 592 -12.40 -12.98 -43.40
N ALA A 593 -12.25 -11.98 -44.26
CA ALA A 593 -11.05 -11.17 -44.30
C ALA A 593 -11.08 -10.23 -43.09
N SER A 594 -10.27 -10.53 -42.06
CA SER A 594 -9.84 -9.49 -41.13
C SER A 594 -9.22 -8.35 -41.94
N PRO A 595 -9.63 -7.09 -41.72
CA PRO A 595 -9.15 -5.94 -42.49
C PRO A 595 -7.63 -5.81 -42.41
N SER A 596 -6.98 -5.32 -43.47
CA SER A 596 -5.54 -5.02 -43.49
C SER A 596 -5.19 -3.92 -42.47
N ALA A 597 -3.94 -3.86 -42.01
CA ALA A 597 -3.50 -2.88 -41.00
C ALA A 597 -3.84 -1.41 -41.36
N PRO A 598 -3.69 -0.93 -42.63
CA PRO A 598 -4.14 0.42 -43.01
C PRO A 598 -5.67 0.60 -42.92
N ALA A 599 -6.45 -0.44 -43.19
CA ALA A 599 -7.91 -0.39 -43.05
C ALA A 599 -8.36 -0.41 -41.57
N GLN A 600 -7.59 -1.07 -40.70
CA GLN A 600 -7.82 -1.05 -39.25
C GLN A 600 -7.52 0.30 -38.62
N LEU A 601 -6.41 0.96 -39.03
CA LEU A 601 -6.09 2.32 -38.57
C LEU A 601 -7.17 3.33 -38.98
N ALA A 602 -7.66 3.25 -40.23
CA ALA A 602 -8.75 4.12 -40.70
C ALA A 602 -10.04 3.91 -39.89
N LEU A 603 -10.44 2.64 -39.66
CA LEU A 603 -11.62 2.32 -38.86
C LEU A 603 -11.47 2.80 -37.40
N CYS A 604 -10.30 2.61 -36.80
CA CYS A 604 -9.95 3.09 -35.47
C CYS A 604 -10.13 4.61 -35.37
N ARG A 605 -9.51 5.34 -36.31
CA ARG A 605 -9.57 6.81 -36.38
C ARG A 605 -11.00 7.32 -36.53
N ASP A 606 -11.79 6.72 -37.42
CA ASP A 606 -13.19 7.11 -37.63
C ASP A 606 -14.03 6.88 -36.36
N ARG A 607 -13.81 5.76 -35.68
CA ARG A 607 -14.56 5.42 -34.45
C ARG A 607 -14.20 6.34 -33.29
N VAL A 608 -12.92 6.63 -33.10
CA VAL A 608 -12.44 7.56 -32.08
C VAL A 608 -12.95 8.97 -32.35
N ALA A 609 -12.94 9.42 -33.61
CA ALA A 609 -13.46 10.74 -33.98
C ALA A 609 -14.98 10.87 -33.72
N GLU A 610 -15.75 9.80 -33.97
CA GLU A 610 -17.20 9.75 -33.67
C GLU A 610 -17.45 9.89 -32.16
N LEU A 611 -16.78 9.09 -31.32
CA LEU A 611 -16.90 9.15 -29.86
C LEU A 611 -16.46 10.52 -29.33
N SER A 612 -15.38 11.08 -29.88
CA SER A 612 -14.89 12.41 -29.52
C SER A 612 -15.91 13.51 -29.83
N ALA A 613 -16.70 13.38 -30.90
CA ALA A 613 -17.72 14.34 -31.26
C ALA A 613 -18.94 14.34 -30.31
N HIS A 614 -19.18 13.26 -29.56
CA HIS A 614 -20.26 13.23 -28.56
C HIS A 614 -20.03 14.18 -27.38
N ASN A 615 -18.77 14.53 -27.10
CA ASN A 615 -18.37 15.32 -25.93
C ASN A 615 -18.98 14.76 -24.61
N ALA A 616 -18.93 13.43 -24.45
CA ALA A 616 -19.56 12.72 -23.33
C ALA A 616 -18.63 12.50 -22.12
N ILE A 617 -17.34 12.80 -22.25
CA ILE A 617 -16.39 12.76 -21.13
C ILE A 617 -16.56 14.03 -20.28
N LEU A 618 -17.38 13.90 -19.24
CA LEU A 618 -17.74 14.99 -18.34
C LEU A 618 -16.90 14.97 -17.05
N PHE A 619 -16.71 16.14 -16.45
CA PHE A 619 -15.98 16.33 -15.20
C PHE A 619 -16.82 17.04 -14.14
N GLN A 620 -16.46 16.85 -12.87
CA GLN A 620 -16.98 17.68 -11.79
C GLN A 620 -16.57 19.16 -12.00
N SER A 621 -17.43 20.08 -11.56
CA SER A 621 -17.25 21.52 -11.80
C SER A 621 -15.92 22.02 -11.22
N GLY A 622 -15.11 22.67 -12.06
CA GLY A 622 -13.80 23.22 -11.68
C GLY A 622 -12.73 22.19 -11.29
N ALA A 623 -12.97 20.90 -11.52
CA ALA A 623 -12.03 19.83 -11.18
C ALA A 623 -11.70 18.95 -12.40
N ALA A 624 -10.61 18.19 -12.27
CA ALA A 624 -10.20 17.12 -13.18
C ALA A 624 -10.65 15.74 -12.67
N ILE A 625 -11.81 15.70 -12.01
CA ILE A 625 -12.43 14.44 -11.55
C ILE A 625 -13.48 14.04 -12.59
N ILE A 626 -13.24 12.92 -13.27
CA ILE A 626 -14.15 12.36 -14.27
C ILE A 626 -15.47 11.98 -13.58
N ALA A 627 -16.59 12.35 -14.18
CA ALA A 627 -17.90 11.97 -13.68
C ALA A 627 -18.19 10.49 -13.96
N ASP A 628 -18.84 9.79 -13.03
CA ASP A 628 -19.15 8.36 -13.18
C ASP A 628 -19.93 8.03 -14.48
N SER A 629 -20.70 8.99 -15.00
CA SER A 629 -21.44 8.87 -16.26
C SER A 629 -20.55 8.72 -17.49
N ALA A 630 -19.27 9.13 -17.42
CA ALA A 630 -18.32 9.05 -18.53
C ALA A 630 -17.66 7.67 -18.65
N ASN A 631 -17.80 6.78 -17.66
CA ASN A 631 -17.15 5.47 -17.66
C ASN A 631 -17.52 4.63 -18.89
N ALA A 632 -18.79 4.63 -19.30
CA ALA A 632 -19.24 3.88 -20.47
C ALA A 632 -18.64 4.42 -21.78
N GLU A 633 -18.43 5.74 -21.89
CA GLU A 633 -17.78 6.32 -23.07
C GLU A 633 -16.29 5.96 -23.11
N LEU A 634 -15.63 5.96 -21.94
CA LEU A 634 -14.22 5.58 -21.81
C LEU A 634 -13.98 4.11 -22.16
N ASP A 635 -14.93 3.22 -21.83
CA ASP A 635 -14.90 1.81 -22.26
C ASP A 635 -14.95 1.72 -23.79
N LEU A 636 -15.84 2.49 -24.45
CA LEU A 636 -15.94 2.54 -25.91
C LEU A 636 -14.67 3.09 -26.57
N PHE A 637 -14.01 4.09 -25.96
CA PHE A 637 -12.71 4.57 -26.44
C PHE A 637 -11.64 3.49 -26.35
N ALA A 638 -11.54 2.77 -25.23
CA ALA A 638 -10.58 1.68 -25.07
C ALA A 638 -10.82 0.57 -26.10
N GLU A 639 -12.08 0.19 -26.35
CA GLU A 639 -12.45 -0.77 -27.39
C GLU A 639 -12.06 -0.28 -28.80
N ALA A 640 -12.28 1.00 -29.11
CA ALA A 640 -11.91 1.57 -30.39
C ALA A 640 -10.39 1.58 -30.58
N LEU A 641 -9.63 1.99 -29.57
CA LEU A 641 -8.16 2.08 -29.61
C LEU A 641 -7.47 0.72 -29.70
N ALA A 642 -8.13 -0.35 -29.24
CA ALA A 642 -7.67 -1.72 -29.43
C ALA A 642 -7.62 -2.16 -30.91
N LEU A 643 -8.33 -1.47 -31.82
CA LEU A 643 -8.28 -1.72 -33.26
C LEU A 643 -6.98 -1.24 -33.92
N CYS A 644 -6.25 -0.33 -33.27
CA CYS A 644 -5.02 0.23 -33.81
C CYS A 644 -3.91 0.28 -32.75
N PRO A 645 -3.37 -0.86 -32.26
CA PRO A 645 -2.45 -0.93 -31.11
C PRO A 645 -1.17 -0.10 -31.25
N GLU A 646 -0.71 0.14 -32.48
CA GLU A 646 0.56 0.85 -32.78
C GLU A 646 0.41 2.36 -32.99
N ALA A 647 -0.82 2.90 -33.00
CA ALA A 647 -1.06 4.30 -33.38
C ALA A 647 -0.80 5.29 -32.23
N ILE A 648 -0.27 6.48 -32.49
CA ILE A 648 -0.13 7.49 -31.42
C ILE A 648 -1.49 8.11 -31.13
N VAL A 649 -1.82 8.33 -29.85
CA VAL A 649 -3.12 8.84 -29.40
C VAL A 649 -2.92 10.12 -28.60
N HIS A 650 -3.49 11.23 -29.07
CA HIS A 650 -3.52 12.46 -28.30
C HIS A 650 -4.89 12.63 -27.64
N VAL A 651 -4.88 13.02 -26.37
CA VAL A 651 -6.04 13.39 -25.57
C VAL A 651 -5.92 14.88 -25.29
N GLU A 652 -6.78 15.66 -25.90
CA GLU A 652 -6.71 17.11 -25.94
C GLU A 652 -7.80 17.73 -25.07
N GLY A 653 -7.40 18.48 -24.05
CA GLY A 653 -8.31 19.20 -23.16
C GLY A 653 -8.57 20.62 -23.63
N HIS A 654 -9.84 21.03 -23.58
CA HIS A 654 -10.26 22.41 -23.88
C HIS A 654 -11.19 22.96 -22.78
N THR A 655 -11.12 24.27 -22.56
CA THR A 655 -12.00 25.02 -21.66
C THR A 655 -12.79 26.09 -22.41
N ASP A 656 -13.81 26.64 -21.76
CA ASP A 656 -14.40 27.91 -22.18
C ASP A 656 -13.53 29.09 -21.71
N SER A 657 -13.95 30.32 -22.03
CA SER A 657 -13.22 31.54 -21.67
C SER A 657 -13.55 32.10 -20.28
N ASP A 658 -14.21 31.34 -19.40
CA ASP A 658 -14.47 31.78 -18.04
C ASP A 658 -13.28 31.42 -17.15
N GLY A 659 -12.66 32.44 -16.55
CA GLY A 659 -11.57 32.23 -15.61
C GLY A 659 -10.31 32.95 -16.04
N ASP A 660 -9.20 32.50 -15.48
CA ASP A 660 -7.86 32.97 -15.82
C ASP A 660 -7.25 32.00 -16.85
N ASP A 661 -6.66 32.53 -17.91
CA ASP A 661 -6.13 31.76 -19.05
C ASP A 661 -5.14 30.68 -18.59
N GLN A 662 -4.26 30.99 -17.65
CA GLN A 662 -3.27 30.05 -17.13
C GLN A 662 -3.93 28.95 -16.30
N ARG A 663 -4.94 29.31 -15.49
CA ARG A 663 -5.76 28.35 -14.74
C ARG A 663 -6.58 27.45 -15.66
N ASN A 664 -7.10 27.99 -16.76
CA ASN A 664 -7.86 27.29 -17.78
C ASN A 664 -6.97 26.30 -18.55
N LEU A 665 -5.76 26.72 -18.90
CA LEU A 665 -4.75 25.84 -19.48
C LEU A 665 -4.42 24.67 -18.53
N ALA A 666 -4.07 24.95 -17.27
CA ALA A 666 -3.78 23.93 -16.28
C ALA A 666 -4.95 22.96 -16.07
N LEU A 667 -6.19 23.47 -16.00
CA LEU A 667 -7.38 22.65 -15.86
C LEU A 667 -7.62 21.76 -17.10
N SER A 668 -7.34 22.27 -18.29
CA SER A 668 -7.47 21.51 -19.53
C SER A 668 -6.47 20.35 -19.61
N VAL A 669 -5.21 20.57 -19.21
CA VAL A 669 -4.18 19.53 -19.13
C VAL A 669 -4.58 18.47 -18.10
N ALA A 670 -4.92 18.88 -16.88
CA ALA A 670 -5.28 17.95 -15.81
C ALA A 670 -6.47 17.05 -16.19
N ARG A 671 -7.42 17.59 -16.96
CA ARG A 671 -8.55 16.81 -17.49
C ARG A 671 -8.14 15.82 -18.58
N ALA A 672 -7.25 16.23 -19.48
CA ALA A 672 -6.69 15.33 -20.48
C ALA A 672 -5.89 14.19 -19.81
N GLU A 673 -5.08 14.50 -18.79
CA GLU A 673 -4.34 13.51 -18.01
C GLU A 673 -5.26 12.54 -17.27
N ALA A 674 -6.33 13.03 -16.66
CA ALA A 674 -7.32 12.18 -16.02
C ALA A 674 -7.94 11.17 -17.00
N VAL A 675 -8.19 11.59 -18.25
CA VAL A 675 -8.72 10.71 -19.30
C VAL A 675 -7.67 9.70 -19.77
N VAL A 676 -6.41 10.12 -19.95
CA VAL A 676 -5.30 9.22 -20.23
C VAL A 676 -5.22 8.15 -19.15
N ASN A 677 -5.21 8.53 -17.87
CA ASN A 677 -5.20 7.59 -16.75
C ASN A 677 -6.37 6.61 -16.80
N ALA A 678 -7.57 7.11 -17.09
CA ALA A 678 -8.76 6.26 -17.19
C ALA A 678 -8.71 5.28 -18.37
N LEU A 679 -8.03 5.63 -19.47
CA LEU A 679 -7.80 4.72 -20.60
C LEU A 679 -6.70 3.69 -20.30
N ILE A 680 -5.67 4.08 -19.55
CA ILE A 680 -4.61 3.16 -19.08
C ILE A 680 -5.22 2.09 -18.16
N GLU A 681 -6.08 2.49 -17.22
CA GLU A 681 -6.81 1.56 -16.34
C GLU A 681 -7.69 0.57 -17.11
N ARG A 682 -8.06 0.91 -18.36
CA ARG A 682 -8.83 0.06 -19.29
C ARG A 682 -7.96 -0.77 -20.22
N GLY A 683 -6.64 -0.76 -20.03
CA GLY A 683 -5.70 -1.58 -20.77
C GLY A 683 -5.19 -0.96 -22.07
N VAL A 684 -5.42 0.34 -22.31
CA VAL A 684 -4.74 1.04 -23.40
C VAL A 684 -3.30 1.28 -23.00
N ASP A 685 -2.36 0.94 -23.90
CA ASP A 685 -0.94 1.14 -23.64
C ASP A 685 -0.63 2.62 -23.41
N PHE A 686 -0.04 2.94 -22.25
CA PHE A 686 0.29 4.31 -21.87
C PHE A 686 1.39 4.93 -22.75
N THR A 687 2.26 4.11 -23.35
CA THR A 687 3.41 4.59 -24.14
C THR A 687 3.00 5.38 -25.39
N ARG A 688 1.76 5.19 -25.83
CA ARG A 688 1.16 5.81 -27.01
C ARG A 688 0.11 6.87 -26.67
N LEU A 689 -0.12 7.17 -25.40
CA LEU A 689 -1.12 8.14 -24.95
C LEU A 689 -0.45 9.46 -24.51
N TYR A 690 -0.89 10.57 -25.09
CA TYR A 690 -0.36 11.90 -24.81
C TYR A 690 -1.48 12.82 -24.34
N ALA A 691 -1.34 13.41 -23.15
CA ALA A 691 -2.26 14.44 -22.67
C ALA A 691 -1.77 15.82 -23.12
N ILE A 692 -2.62 16.57 -23.81
CA ILE A 692 -2.34 17.92 -24.31
C ILE A 692 -3.45 18.83 -23.77
N GLY A 693 -3.10 19.98 -23.21
CA GLY A 693 -4.09 20.99 -22.81
C GLY A 693 -3.96 22.24 -23.67
N TYR A 694 -5.07 22.71 -24.22
CA TYR A 694 -5.11 23.93 -25.02
C TYR A 694 -5.76 25.11 -24.29
N GLY A 695 -6.31 24.89 -23.09
CA GLY A 695 -7.13 25.89 -22.40
C GLY A 695 -8.25 26.41 -23.30
N GLU A 696 -8.37 27.73 -23.39
CA GLU A 696 -9.36 28.41 -24.22
C GLU A 696 -8.85 28.79 -25.63
N SER A 697 -7.61 28.44 -25.98
CA SER A 697 -6.95 28.90 -27.22
C SER A 697 -7.57 28.36 -28.53
N GLN A 698 -8.33 27.26 -28.46
CA GLN A 698 -8.98 26.63 -29.62
C GLN A 698 -10.50 26.43 -29.42
N PRO A 699 -11.29 27.53 -29.44
CA PRO A 699 -12.74 27.48 -29.29
C PRO A 699 -13.39 26.96 -30.58
N VAL A 700 -14.38 26.08 -30.44
CA VAL A 700 -15.20 25.56 -31.55
C VAL A 700 -16.55 26.26 -31.66
N ALA A 701 -16.91 27.03 -30.65
CA ALA A 701 -18.15 27.78 -30.58
C ALA A 701 -17.96 29.13 -29.88
N ASP A 702 -18.95 30.02 -30.03
CA ASP A 702 -18.90 31.36 -29.44
C ASP A 702 -18.98 31.34 -27.91
N ASN A 703 -17.91 31.80 -27.25
CA ASN A 703 -17.80 31.93 -25.80
C ASN A 703 -18.77 32.97 -25.21
N ALA A 704 -19.43 33.80 -26.02
CA ALA A 704 -20.45 34.72 -25.53
C ALA A 704 -21.76 34.02 -25.11
N THR A 705 -21.97 32.76 -25.51
CA THR A 705 -23.20 32.01 -25.23
C THR A 705 -22.96 30.85 -24.26
N SER A 706 -23.92 30.56 -23.39
CA SER A 706 -23.83 29.40 -22.47
C SER A 706 -23.70 28.06 -23.20
N ASP A 707 -24.33 27.96 -24.37
CA ASP A 707 -24.26 26.76 -25.20
C ASP A 707 -22.89 26.62 -25.89
N GLY A 708 -22.31 27.72 -26.38
CA GLY A 708 -20.95 27.71 -26.94
C GLY A 708 -19.88 27.40 -25.89
N LYS A 709 -19.99 27.96 -24.68
CA LYS A 709 -19.12 27.58 -23.55
C LYS A 709 -19.19 26.09 -23.20
N ARG A 710 -20.38 25.49 -23.24
CA ARG A 710 -20.55 24.04 -23.03
C ARG A 710 -19.89 23.22 -24.14
N GLN A 711 -19.90 23.69 -25.39
CA GLN A 711 -19.21 23.02 -26.51
C GLN A 711 -17.68 23.19 -26.43
N ASN A 712 -17.20 24.32 -25.89
CA ASN A 712 -15.78 24.58 -25.73
C ASN A 712 -15.14 23.77 -24.59
N ARG A 713 -15.89 23.48 -23.52
CA ARG A 713 -15.48 22.52 -22.48
C ARG A 713 -15.61 21.08 -23.00
N ARG A 714 -14.54 20.57 -23.61
CA ARG A 714 -14.52 19.25 -24.24
C ARG A 714 -13.19 18.55 -24.11
N ILE A 715 -13.23 17.23 -24.31
CA ILE A 715 -12.06 16.39 -24.57
C ILE A 715 -12.12 15.96 -26.03
N VAL A 716 -11.01 16.14 -26.75
CA VAL A 716 -10.84 15.60 -28.10
C VAL A 716 -9.84 14.46 -28.04
N VAL A 717 -10.15 13.33 -28.65
CA VAL A 717 -9.20 12.22 -28.78
C VAL A 717 -8.89 12.04 -30.26
N THR A 718 -7.60 12.05 -30.61
CA THR A 718 -7.12 11.94 -31.99
C THR A 718 -6.11 10.80 -32.13
N VAL A 719 -6.07 10.18 -33.31
CA VAL A 719 -5.22 9.03 -33.63
C VAL A 719 -4.31 9.36 -34.80
N HIS A 720 -3.00 9.27 -34.56
CA HIS A 720 -1.91 9.58 -35.47
C HIS A 720 -1.20 8.30 -35.93
N ASP A 721 -0.69 8.32 -37.15
CA ASP A 721 0.14 7.24 -37.69
C ASP A 721 1.52 7.31 -37.02
N PRO A 722 2.10 6.19 -36.54
CA PRO A 722 3.43 6.22 -35.90
C PRO A 722 4.58 6.61 -36.85
N ASP A 723 4.36 6.56 -38.18
CA ASP A 723 5.36 6.91 -39.20
C ASP A 723 5.20 8.35 -39.76
N GLU A 724 4.22 9.14 -39.27
CA GLU A 724 3.93 10.53 -39.68
C GLU A 724 4.37 11.53 -38.60
#